data_AF-A0AA36H7F9-F1
#
_entry.id   AF-A0AA36H7F9-F1
#
_cell.length_a   1.000
_cell.length_b   1.000
_cell.length_c   1.000
_cell.angle_alpha   90.00
_cell.angle_beta   90.00
_cell.angle_gamma   90.00
#
_symmetry.space_group_name_H-M   'P 1'
#
loop_
_entity.id
_entity.type
_entity.pdbx_description
1 polymer ?
#
loop_
_entity_poly.entity_id
_entity_poly.type
_entity_poly.pdbx_seq_one_letter_code
_entity_poly.pdbx_strand_id
1 'polypeptide(L)'
;MFGYDDSYGYSTALLGVAPYATQLALGPISWVLFFPLFALPAVSLMLSIGSLSTHGPVLTYKRLAPIAAGLGWALTWHVAERLYVEGLRAAQNLLYLVFSLRFNLDWAIECGHPYNSRFCVNFNEPNITVGPYHHSPENHWPAQEFNSYVIRGNDPAVNISTVWEPNEWFLGNSKSQFFFTFPQLPLMVAHAIIWTTIYFLLIKCPNNIGTVISRLCVTVPCALYLLLIIGMSVSGFHFGGKNDMEKEITQQKRDDDPFDYWADIRGFYRTSILTVDYSGAFSGILLFATSRLRPGAKSLNALMLVPLMMLVPVLLTILRSGCEGHVAELQPAYTIYASTDEIISFDLLPVCFATSRIGPIWAIIYYAAQFLYTSLGPMLVFVSFIYQSFVDDLPTVQNFAPVFFALIVTFFAVPSVLLYMPLGTKITTLFRYTSQSSIVQILCYIVIYFIYGWQTIESDILTTANEPSSVSLVQYLTRPTSPVYSMLMFTLVPALLCTKFTAVFDLLLRGNDVLQHIDAGTCFIPGPLWARRFIGYGIMFAPTLIVTIFASYTMYIMMARHKLPFRDLLKPTSDWMAHTAVNTTRPRPHSLAYGLYNSLFQLSYETAFFGLFLVELFFGVAIFCVFALNSLSIVGFSTSHTANDYRALMLFTFVLLHGYALIEMRKCQIKEEQPNRLMLYIGVATLETAMLNGYMWMYASDHSWGIDAAPLTIIFCTTLIRGCCILLGIAIRAHLLDQIRPTRTRDATEIYEVDTVLAMDAEDDSPIIFDLARA
;
A
#
# COMPACT_ATOMS: atom_id res chain seq x y z
N MET A 1 26.21 6.52 -13.78
CA MET A 1 25.60 7.84 -13.54
C MET A 1 24.27 7.84 -14.29
N PHE A 2 23.14 7.92 -13.60
CA PHE A 2 21.81 7.84 -14.21
C PHE A 2 21.55 9.04 -15.12
N GLY A 3 20.83 8.83 -16.23
CA GLY A 3 20.28 9.93 -17.02
C GLY A 3 19.25 10.74 -16.22
N TYR A 4 18.89 11.94 -16.70
CA TYR A 4 17.90 12.79 -16.01
C TYR A 4 16.58 12.05 -15.78
N ASP A 5 16.04 11.41 -16.82
CA ASP A 5 14.75 10.71 -16.76
C ASP A 5 14.79 9.52 -15.77
N ASP A 6 15.86 8.71 -15.82
CA ASP A 6 16.08 7.62 -14.86
C ASP A 6 16.13 8.18 -13.43
N SER A 7 16.92 9.24 -13.20
CA SER A 7 17.08 9.84 -11.88
C SER A 7 15.75 10.38 -11.34
N TYR A 8 14.91 10.97 -12.19
CA TYR A 8 13.57 11.42 -11.80
C TYR A 8 12.68 10.23 -11.43
N GLY A 9 12.58 9.23 -12.30
CA GLY A 9 11.69 8.08 -12.13
C GLY A 9 12.02 7.27 -10.87
N TYR A 10 13.29 6.89 -10.70
CA TYR A 10 13.73 6.15 -9.51
C TYR A 10 13.56 6.96 -8.22
N SER A 11 13.91 8.25 -8.23
CA SER A 11 13.78 9.08 -7.02
C SER A 11 12.33 9.34 -6.63
N THR A 12 11.44 9.52 -7.61
CA THR A 12 9.99 9.66 -7.38
C THR A 12 9.41 8.39 -6.77
N ALA A 13 9.79 7.22 -7.29
CA ALA A 13 9.37 5.93 -6.76
C ALA A 13 9.85 5.70 -5.32
N LEU A 14 11.12 6.04 -5.01
CA LEU A 14 11.68 5.92 -3.66
C LEU A 14 10.98 6.85 -2.67
N LEU A 15 10.81 8.13 -3.03
CA LEU A 15 10.26 9.13 -2.12
C LEU A 15 8.76 8.97 -1.91
N GLY A 16 8.01 8.48 -2.90
CA GLY A 16 6.57 8.27 -2.71
C GLY A 16 6.23 7.26 -1.59
N VAL A 17 7.17 6.37 -1.23
CA VAL A 17 6.99 5.37 -0.15
C VAL A 17 7.89 5.62 1.07
N ALA A 18 8.77 6.61 1.01
CA ALA A 18 9.73 6.90 2.08
C ALA A 18 9.12 7.11 3.47
N PRO A 19 7.88 7.64 3.65
CA PRO A 19 7.28 7.74 4.98
C PRO A 19 7.12 6.40 5.71
N TYR A 20 6.99 5.29 4.98
CA TYR A 20 6.90 3.94 5.55
C TYR A 20 8.27 3.31 5.84
N ALA A 21 9.39 3.92 5.41
CA ALA A 21 10.73 3.35 5.59
C ALA A 21 11.09 3.17 7.07
N THR A 22 10.73 4.14 7.91
CA THR A 22 10.93 4.06 9.36
C THR A 22 10.03 3.02 10.02
N GLN A 23 8.78 2.90 9.56
CA GLN A 23 7.85 1.86 10.03
C GLN A 23 8.34 0.46 9.65
N LEU A 24 8.93 0.28 8.46
CA LEU A 24 9.53 -0.99 8.08
C LEU A 24 10.80 -1.29 8.89
N ALA A 25 11.56 -0.25 9.25
CA ALA A 25 12.71 -0.39 10.14
C ALA A 25 12.33 -0.84 11.57
N LEU A 26 11.05 -0.70 11.96
CA LEU A 26 10.52 -1.26 13.21
C LEU A 26 10.36 -2.80 13.16
N GLY A 27 10.27 -3.38 11.96
CA GLY A 27 10.07 -4.82 11.80
C GLY A 27 11.33 -5.66 12.06
N PRO A 28 11.18 -6.99 12.23
CA PRO A 28 12.30 -7.91 12.32
C PRO A 28 13.08 -7.94 11.00
N ILE A 29 14.41 -8.01 11.09
CA ILE A 29 15.31 -7.92 9.93
C ILE A 29 15.06 -8.97 8.83
N SER A 30 14.31 -10.04 9.13
CA SER A 30 13.84 -11.03 8.15
C SER A 30 13.05 -10.41 7.00
N TRP A 31 12.48 -9.21 7.16
CA TRP A 31 11.82 -8.48 6.09
C TRP A 31 12.74 -8.23 4.87
N VAL A 32 14.06 -8.15 5.07
CA VAL A 32 15.06 -7.96 3.99
C VAL A 32 15.03 -9.11 2.99
N LEU A 33 14.75 -10.34 3.45
CA LEU A 33 14.64 -11.53 2.58
C LEU A 33 13.23 -11.67 1.99
N PHE A 34 12.21 -11.27 2.75
CA PHE A 34 10.82 -11.40 2.36
C PHE A 34 10.38 -10.33 1.36
N PHE A 35 10.83 -9.09 1.53
CA PHE A 35 10.43 -7.95 0.72
C PHE A 35 10.65 -8.17 -0.79
N PRO A 36 11.80 -8.67 -1.28
CA PRO A 36 12.00 -8.93 -2.70
C PRO A 36 11.01 -9.95 -3.29
N LEU A 37 10.54 -10.94 -2.51
CA LEU A 37 9.61 -11.97 -3.02
C LEU A 37 8.27 -11.37 -3.45
N PHE A 38 7.79 -10.36 -2.73
CA PHE A 38 6.58 -9.63 -3.09
C PHE A 38 6.88 -8.43 -4.01
N ALA A 39 7.88 -7.63 -3.67
CA ALA A 39 8.16 -6.37 -4.34
C ALA A 39 8.62 -6.57 -5.78
N LEU A 40 9.47 -7.57 -6.08
CA LEU A 40 9.93 -7.79 -7.46
C LEU A 40 8.77 -8.04 -8.44
N PRO A 41 7.85 -9.00 -8.21
CA PRO A 41 6.76 -9.21 -9.14
C PRO A 41 5.79 -8.01 -9.20
N ALA A 42 5.39 -7.46 -8.04
CA ALA A 42 4.40 -6.39 -7.99
C ALA A 42 4.91 -5.06 -8.58
N VAL A 43 6.14 -4.65 -8.25
CA VAL A 43 6.75 -3.42 -8.77
C VAL A 43 7.02 -3.55 -10.26
N SER A 44 7.53 -4.70 -10.71
CA SER A 44 7.81 -4.96 -12.12
C SER A 44 6.54 -4.89 -12.98
N LEU A 45 5.41 -5.43 -12.50
CA LEU A 45 4.11 -5.27 -13.15
C LEU A 45 3.75 -3.80 -13.33
N MET A 46 3.79 -3.02 -12.24
CA MET A 46 3.35 -1.63 -12.25
C MET A 46 4.27 -0.73 -13.08
N LEU A 47 5.58 -0.96 -13.06
CA LEU A 47 6.53 -0.23 -13.90
C LEU A 47 6.31 -0.53 -15.39
N SER A 48 6.01 -1.79 -15.72
CA SER A 48 5.72 -2.20 -17.10
C SER A 48 4.45 -1.53 -17.62
N ILE A 49 3.37 -1.54 -16.83
CA ILE A 49 2.10 -0.89 -17.18
C ILE A 49 2.26 0.62 -17.27
N GLY A 50 3.01 1.22 -16.37
CA GLY A 50 3.30 2.65 -16.41
C GLY A 50 4.09 3.05 -17.66
N SER A 51 5.07 2.23 -18.06
CA SER A 51 5.82 2.42 -19.31
C SER A 51 4.94 2.25 -20.55
N LEU A 52 3.99 1.32 -20.54
CA LEU A 52 3.02 1.12 -21.63
C LEU A 52 2.02 2.29 -21.69
N SER A 53 1.57 2.76 -20.53
CA SER A 53 0.58 3.82 -20.43
C SER A 53 1.13 5.18 -20.81
N THR A 54 2.37 5.51 -20.41
CA THR A 54 2.98 6.86 -20.49
C THR A 54 2.17 7.99 -19.82
N HIS A 55 1.15 7.65 -19.03
CA HIS A 55 0.27 8.59 -18.35
C HIS A 55 0.15 8.25 -16.87
N GLY A 56 -0.35 9.20 -16.08
CA GLY A 56 -0.59 8.97 -14.67
C GLY A 56 -1.84 8.10 -14.44
N PRO A 57 -2.08 7.74 -13.17
CA PRO A 57 -2.97 6.64 -12.81
C PRO A 57 -4.44 6.86 -13.23
N VAL A 58 -4.95 8.10 -13.21
CA VAL A 58 -6.33 8.40 -13.62
C VAL A 58 -6.59 7.99 -15.06
N LEU A 59 -5.73 8.43 -15.97
CA LEU A 59 -5.87 8.13 -17.39
C LEU A 59 -5.50 6.68 -17.70
N THR A 60 -4.51 6.10 -17.01
CA THR A 60 -4.14 4.68 -17.17
C THR A 60 -5.32 3.75 -16.92
N TYR A 61 -5.99 3.88 -15.76
CA TYR A 61 -7.11 2.97 -15.44
C TYR A 61 -8.34 3.20 -16.32
N LYS A 62 -8.62 4.45 -16.69
CA LYS A 62 -9.69 4.80 -17.64
C LYS A 62 -9.46 4.18 -19.02
N ARG A 63 -8.19 4.08 -19.46
CA ARG A 63 -7.81 3.47 -20.74
C ARG A 63 -7.75 1.95 -20.72
N LEU A 64 -7.31 1.37 -19.60
CA LEU A 64 -7.30 -0.09 -19.40
C LEU A 64 -8.70 -0.69 -19.42
N ALA A 65 -9.64 -0.06 -18.72
CA ALA A 65 -11.05 -0.39 -18.74
C ALA A 65 -11.88 0.83 -18.34
N PRO A 66 -12.79 1.34 -19.19
CA PRO A 66 -13.62 2.50 -18.85
C PRO A 66 -14.38 2.36 -17.51
N ILE A 67 -14.84 1.16 -17.15
CA ILE A 67 -15.48 0.92 -15.85
C ILE A 67 -14.57 1.22 -14.65
N ALA A 68 -13.25 1.17 -14.84
CA ALA A 68 -12.23 1.40 -13.82
C ALA A 68 -11.78 2.86 -13.71
N ALA A 69 -12.41 3.81 -14.41
CA ALA A 69 -12.03 5.22 -14.41
C ALA A 69 -11.94 5.86 -13.00
N GLY A 70 -12.71 5.35 -12.05
CA GLY A 70 -12.67 5.81 -10.65
C GLY A 70 -11.45 5.35 -9.83
N LEU A 71 -10.70 4.34 -10.28
CA LEU A 71 -9.57 3.82 -9.51
C LEU A 71 -8.45 4.85 -9.36
N GLY A 72 -8.08 5.57 -10.42
CA GLY A 72 -7.01 6.57 -10.30
C GLY A 72 -7.39 7.75 -9.39
N TRP A 73 -8.67 8.11 -9.32
CA TRP A 73 -9.15 9.12 -8.37
C TRP A 73 -9.16 8.62 -6.92
N ALA A 74 -9.51 7.35 -6.69
CA ALA A 74 -9.40 6.73 -5.37
C ALA A 74 -7.93 6.63 -4.90
N LEU A 75 -7.00 6.34 -5.81
CA LEU A 75 -5.56 6.40 -5.51
C LEU A 75 -5.10 7.83 -5.19
N THR A 76 -5.65 8.82 -5.89
CA THR A 76 -5.36 10.25 -5.62
C THR A 76 -5.89 10.68 -4.25
N TRP A 77 -7.05 10.16 -3.83
CA TRP A 77 -7.57 10.36 -2.48
C TRP A 77 -6.62 9.83 -1.40
N HIS A 78 -6.09 8.61 -1.56
CA HIS A 78 -5.11 8.07 -0.61
C HIS A 78 -3.81 8.86 -0.55
N VAL A 79 -3.31 9.36 -1.68
CA VAL A 79 -2.14 10.24 -1.71
C VAL A 79 -2.44 11.58 -1.02
N ALA A 80 -3.65 12.10 -1.15
CA ALA A 80 -4.10 13.31 -0.46
C ALA A 80 -4.16 13.11 1.07
N GLU A 81 -4.72 11.99 1.56
CA GLU A 81 -4.75 11.66 2.99
C GLU A 81 -3.32 11.58 3.57
N ARG A 82 -2.40 10.92 2.86
CA ARG A 82 -0.99 10.84 3.25
C ARG A 82 -0.34 12.22 3.29
N LEU A 83 -0.52 13.03 2.25
CA LEU A 83 0.01 14.40 2.19
C LEU A 83 -0.47 15.25 3.39
N TYR A 84 -1.73 15.10 3.77
CA TYR A 84 -2.31 15.80 4.91
C TYR A 84 -1.59 15.43 6.21
N VAL A 85 -1.46 14.13 6.50
CA VAL A 85 -0.83 13.62 7.73
C VAL A 85 0.67 13.92 7.79
N GLU A 86 1.39 13.81 6.68
CA GLU A 86 2.84 14.06 6.62
C GLU A 86 3.21 15.52 6.97
N GLY A 87 2.27 16.46 6.83
CA GLY A 87 2.48 17.85 7.22
C GLY A 87 2.84 18.01 8.72
N LEU A 88 2.28 17.19 9.61
CA LEU A 88 2.60 17.23 11.04
C LEU A 88 4.03 16.76 11.31
N ARG A 89 4.37 15.59 10.76
CA ARG A 89 5.68 14.96 10.92
C ARG A 89 6.79 15.83 10.34
N ALA A 90 6.54 16.48 9.20
CA ALA A 90 7.46 17.41 8.58
C ALA A 90 7.78 18.61 9.51
N ALA A 91 6.75 19.21 10.11
CA ALA A 91 6.91 20.34 11.01
C ALA A 91 7.67 19.95 12.30
N GLN A 92 7.36 18.79 12.87
CA GLN A 92 8.06 18.27 14.04
C GLN A 92 9.54 18.00 13.74
N ASN A 93 9.87 17.30 12.64
CA ASN A 93 11.27 17.06 12.26
C ASN A 93 12.05 18.35 12.04
N LEU A 94 11.43 19.37 11.41
CA LEU A 94 12.06 20.68 11.22
C LEU A 94 12.31 21.39 12.56
N LEU A 95 11.37 21.32 13.50
CA LEU A 95 11.57 21.89 14.84
C LEU A 95 12.68 21.16 15.59
N TYR A 96 12.68 19.82 15.61
CA TYR A 96 13.74 19.05 16.27
C TYR A 96 15.12 19.38 15.69
N LEU A 97 15.24 19.54 14.37
CA LEU A 97 16.47 20.03 13.73
C LEU A 97 16.93 21.38 14.30
N VAL A 98 16.01 22.34 14.44
CA VAL A 98 16.31 23.68 14.99
C VAL A 98 16.68 23.59 16.49
N PHE A 99 15.96 22.78 17.27
CA PHE A 99 16.26 22.57 18.69
C PHE A 99 17.57 21.82 18.95
N SER A 100 18.03 21.02 17.98
CA SER A 100 19.35 20.38 18.03
C SER A 100 20.54 21.33 17.77
N LEU A 101 20.31 22.59 17.35
CA LEU A 101 21.37 23.61 17.17
C LEU A 101 21.86 24.16 18.52
N ARG A 102 22.35 23.27 19.39
CA ARG A 102 22.83 23.56 20.75
C ARG A 102 24.08 22.73 21.07
N PHE A 103 24.81 23.12 22.12
CA PHE A 103 25.97 22.35 22.58
C PHE A 103 25.61 21.14 23.44
N ASN A 104 24.41 21.12 24.03
CA ASN A 104 23.88 20.01 24.80
C ASN A 104 22.40 19.81 24.47
N LEU A 105 21.93 18.57 24.52
CA LEU A 105 20.52 18.17 24.33
C LEU A 105 19.87 17.91 25.69
N ASP A 106 19.98 18.89 26.59
CA ASP A 106 19.44 18.87 27.95
C ASP A 106 17.94 18.56 28.00
N TRP A 107 17.18 19.05 27.02
CA TRP A 107 15.74 18.78 26.86
C TRP A 107 15.39 17.29 26.71
N ALA A 108 16.33 16.42 26.34
CA ALA A 108 16.09 14.99 26.18
C ALA A 108 16.42 14.17 27.45
N ILE A 109 17.26 14.69 28.34
CA ILE A 109 17.85 13.93 29.47
C ILE A 109 17.56 14.52 30.86
N GLU A 110 17.21 15.81 30.94
CA GLU A 110 17.00 16.54 32.20
C GLU A 110 15.56 17.08 32.32
N CYS A 111 14.95 16.90 33.49
CA CYS A 111 13.60 17.36 33.85
C CYS A 111 13.57 18.76 34.48
N GLY A 112 14.69 19.49 34.48
CA GLY A 112 14.82 20.79 35.15
C GLY A 112 14.19 21.99 34.43
N HIS A 113 13.39 21.75 33.38
CA HIS A 113 12.83 22.82 32.56
C HIS A 113 11.46 23.27 33.05
N PRO A 114 11.05 24.53 32.78
CA PRO A 114 9.78 25.08 33.27
C PRO A 114 8.53 24.38 32.74
N TYR A 115 8.67 23.59 31.65
CA TYR A 115 7.57 22.82 31.07
C TYR A 115 7.45 21.41 31.64
N ASN A 116 8.44 20.94 32.41
CA ASN A 116 8.42 19.58 32.92
C ASN A 116 7.37 19.42 34.02
N SER A 117 6.73 18.25 34.04
CA SER A 117 5.77 17.93 35.08
C SER A 117 6.49 17.49 36.36
N ARG A 118 5.76 17.48 37.48
CA ARG A 118 6.24 16.93 38.75
C ARG A 118 6.54 15.42 38.70
N PHE A 119 6.14 14.75 37.64
CA PHE A 119 6.30 13.30 37.43
C PHE A 119 7.49 12.98 36.53
N CYS A 120 8.15 14.01 35.98
CA CYS A 120 9.33 13.83 35.14
C CYS A 120 10.50 13.26 35.93
N VAL A 121 11.15 12.24 35.38
CA VAL A 121 12.33 11.60 35.98
C VAL A 121 13.54 11.77 35.07
N ASN A 122 14.68 12.20 35.64
CA ASN A 122 15.91 12.37 34.87
C ASN A 122 16.39 11.04 34.31
N PHE A 123 16.90 11.05 33.07
CA PHE A 123 17.35 9.81 32.43
C PHE A 123 18.50 9.11 33.20
N ASN A 124 19.40 9.91 33.77
CA ASN A 124 20.61 9.44 34.46
C ASN A 124 20.37 8.98 35.92
N GLU A 125 19.12 8.97 36.40
CA GLU A 125 18.83 8.58 37.79
C GLU A 125 18.95 7.05 37.97
N PRO A 126 19.80 6.55 38.90
CA PRO A 126 20.01 5.12 39.10
C PRO A 126 18.86 4.47 39.88
N ASN A 127 18.52 3.22 39.56
CA ASN A 127 17.53 2.38 40.27
C ASN A 127 16.06 2.88 40.19
N ILE A 128 15.60 3.27 39.00
CA ILE A 128 14.16 3.42 38.76
C ILE A 128 13.54 2.02 38.80
N THR A 129 13.04 1.63 39.97
CA THR A 129 12.43 0.31 40.20
C THR A 129 10.95 0.36 39.84
N VAL A 130 10.53 -0.57 38.98
CA VAL A 130 9.15 -0.76 38.53
C VAL A 130 8.35 -1.39 39.69
N GLY A 131 7.82 -0.56 40.58
CA GLY A 131 6.94 -1.01 41.66
C GLY A 131 5.51 -1.32 41.16
N PRO A 132 4.75 -2.20 41.85
CA PRO A 132 3.36 -2.55 41.49
C PRO A 132 2.35 -1.39 41.60
N TYR A 133 2.75 -0.26 42.18
CA TYR A 133 1.96 0.98 42.26
C TYR A 133 2.58 2.14 41.45
N HIS A 134 3.65 1.88 40.68
CA HIS A 134 4.23 2.80 39.70
C HIS A 134 3.79 2.46 38.26
N HIS A 135 2.71 1.69 38.13
CA HIS A 135 2.08 1.37 36.85
C HIS A 135 1.27 2.55 36.31
N SER A 136 1.93 3.67 35.97
CA SER A 136 1.54 4.62 34.92
C SER A 136 2.47 5.84 34.95
N PRO A 137 3.23 6.11 33.86
CA PRO A 137 3.81 5.14 32.94
C PRO A 137 5.33 5.16 33.03
N GLU A 138 5.96 4.17 32.42
CA GLU A 138 7.36 4.15 32.02
C GLU A 138 7.74 5.31 31.04
N ASN A 139 6.96 6.42 31.00
CA ASN A 139 6.93 7.45 29.94
C ASN A 139 6.87 8.92 30.43
N HIS A 140 7.46 9.25 31.58
CA HIS A 140 7.71 10.65 31.94
C HIS A 140 9.18 11.03 31.73
N TRP A 141 9.76 10.55 30.64
CA TRP A 141 11.11 10.92 30.27
C TRP A 141 11.12 12.36 29.73
N PRO A 142 12.21 13.10 29.94
CA PRO A 142 12.32 14.49 29.49
C PRO A 142 12.05 14.66 27.99
N ALA A 143 12.53 13.73 27.15
CA ALA A 143 12.29 13.74 25.70
C ALA A 143 10.80 13.67 25.31
N GLN A 144 10.03 12.84 26.02
CA GLN A 144 8.59 12.66 25.77
C GLN A 144 7.79 13.89 26.23
N GLU A 145 8.14 14.44 27.40
CA GLU A 145 7.52 15.68 27.90
C GLU A 145 7.87 16.88 27.02
N PHE A 146 9.10 16.96 26.52
CA PHE A 146 9.50 17.98 25.56
C PHE A 146 8.64 17.93 24.29
N ASN A 147 8.40 16.74 23.74
CA ASN A 147 7.50 16.60 22.58
C ASN A 147 6.07 17.03 22.91
N SER A 148 5.53 16.56 24.03
CA SER A 148 4.13 16.79 24.40
C SER A 148 3.85 18.26 24.72
N TYR A 149 4.68 18.88 25.56
CA TYR A 149 4.40 20.20 26.13
C TYR A 149 5.05 21.35 25.36
N VAL A 150 6.27 21.15 24.81
CA VAL A 150 6.97 22.22 24.08
C VAL A 150 6.64 22.21 22.59
N ILE A 151 6.76 21.05 21.95
CA ILE A 151 6.56 20.94 20.50
C ILE A 151 5.07 21.01 20.14
N ARG A 152 4.23 20.24 20.84
CA ARG A 152 2.78 20.16 20.57
C ARG A 152 1.94 21.07 21.43
N GLY A 153 2.44 21.53 22.57
CA GLY A 153 1.72 22.48 23.40
C GLY A 153 0.55 21.89 24.17
N ASN A 154 0.60 20.59 24.47
CA ASN A 154 -0.38 19.98 25.35
C ASN A 154 -0.22 20.53 26.77
N ASP A 155 -1.30 20.53 27.54
CA ASP A 155 -1.25 20.93 28.95
C ASP A 155 -0.47 19.89 29.78
N PRO A 156 0.40 20.33 30.72
CA PRO A 156 1.10 19.42 31.63
C PRO A 156 0.14 18.54 32.42
N ALA A 157 0.46 17.25 32.53
CA ALA A 157 -0.35 16.31 33.30
C ALA A 157 -0.42 16.72 34.78
N VAL A 158 -1.62 17.10 35.24
CA VAL A 158 -1.86 17.48 36.65
C VAL A 158 -2.06 16.24 37.53
N ASN A 159 -2.69 15.19 37.00
CA ASN A 159 -2.93 13.92 37.67
C ASN A 159 -2.48 12.75 36.78
N ILE A 160 -1.88 11.72 37.40
CA ILE A 160 -1.54 10.47 36.71
C ILE A 160 -2.82 9.67 36.45
N SER A 161 -2.97 9.17 35.24
CA SER A 161 -4.01 8.19 34.87
C SER A 161 -3.82 6.92 35.71
N THR A 162 -4.87 6.45 36.38
CA THR A 162 -4.81 5.17 37.13
C THR A 162 -4.70 3.95 36.21
N VAL A 163 -4.97 4.14 34.91
CA VAL A 163 -4.90 3.14 33.86
C VAL A 163 -3.75 3.53 32.94
N TRP A 164 -2.76 2.66 32.83
CA TRP A 164 -1.63 2.83 31.93
C TRP A 164 -2.06 2.63 30.48
N GLU A 165 -1.76 3.59 29.61
CA GLU A 165 -1.94 3.49 28.16
C GLU A 165 -0.58 3.57 27.43
N PRO A 166 -0.27 2.66 26.49
CA PRO A 166 0.93 2.72 25.67
C PRO A 166 0.95 3.98 24.81
N ASN A 167 2.09 4.68 24.83
CA ASN A 167 2.32 5.91 24.05
C ASN A 167 1.32 7.04 24.32
N GLU A 168 0.70 7.06 25.51
CA GLU A 168 -0.16 8.15 25.98
C GLU A 168 0.53 9.51 25.82
N TRP A 169 1.85 9.57 26.04
CA TRP A 169 2.63 10.79 25.87
C TRP A 169 2.49 11.37 24.45
N PHE A 170 2.40 10.54 23.40
CA PHE A 170 2.29 10.97 22.00
C PHE A 170 0.83 11.05 21.51
N LEU A 171 0.00 10.05 21.83
CA LEU A 171 -1.37 9.97 21.33
C LEU A 171 -2.38 10.74 22.20
N GLY A 172 -1.99 11.06 23.43
CA GLY A 172 -2.89 11.59 24.45
C GLY A 172 -3.82 10.50 24.98
N ASN A 173 -4.39 10.74 26.17
CA ASN A 173 -5.31 9.81 26.82
C ASN A 173 -6.50 9.44 25.92
N SER A 174 -6.85 8.17 25.78
CA SER A 174 -7.96 7.67 24.94
C SER A 174 -9.27 8.44 25.14
N LYS A 175 -9.60 8.81 26.38
CA LYS A 175 -10.87 9.48 26.77
C LYS A 175 -10.84 10.99 26.59
N SER A 176 -9.68 11.59 26.36
CA SER A 176 -9.59 13.04 26.13
C SER A 176 -10.26 13.43 24.81
N GLN A 177 -11.18 14.37 24.88
CA GLN A 177 -11.86 14.90 23.69
C GLN A 177 -11.01 16.00 23.06
N PHE A 178 -11.07 16.12 21.74
CA PHE A 178 -10.42 17.22 21.03
C PHE A 178 -11.21 18.50 21.16
N PHE A 179 -10.50 19.59 21.40
CA PHE A 179 -11.04 20.92 21.59
C PHE A 179 -10.27 21.91 20.71
N PHE A 180 -11.00 22.79 20.04
CA PHE A 180 -10.40 23.79 19.17
C PHE A 180 -9.62 24.81 20.00
N THR A 181 -8.31 24.85 19.81
CA THR A 181 -7.38 25.74 20.50
C THR A 181 -6.39 26.35 19.53
N PHE A 182 -5.70 27.39 19.99
CA PHE A 182 -4.64 27.97 19.18
C PHE A 182 -3.46 26.99 19.07
N PRO A 183 -3.02 26.67 17.85
CA PRO A 183 -1.85 25.83 17.64
C PRO A 183 -0.59 26.52 18.16
N GLN A 184 0.43 25.73 18.50
CA GLN A 184 1.71 26.26 18.95
C GLN A 184 2.38 27.11 17.87
N LEU A 185 2.83 28.31 18.25
CA LEU A 185 3.45 29.26 17.31
C LEU A 185 4.67 28.67 16.58
N PRO A 186 5.62 27.96 17.24
CA PRO A 186 6.75 27.34 16.54
C PRO A 186 6.31 26.35 15.45
N LEU A 187 5.28 25.55 15.75
CA LEU A 187 4.75 24.55 14.84
C LEU A 187 4.06 25.20 13.63
N MET A 188 3.35 26.30 13.85
CA MET A 188 2.74 27.12 12.79
C MET A 188 3.78 27.81 11.89
N VAL A 189 4.88 28.29 12.46
CA VAL A 189 5.98 28.89 11.68
C VAL A 189 6.67 27.82 10.83
N ALA A 190 6.97 26.64 11.41
CA ALA A 190 7.52 25.51 10.69
C ALA A 190 6.61 25.06 9.53
N HIS A 191 5.30 24.95 9.81
CA HIS A 191 4.25 24.68 8.81
C HIS A 191 4.30 25.68 7.63
N ALA A 192 4.28 26.99 7.93
CA ALA A 192 4.33 28.02 6.91
C ALA A 192 5.63 27.93 6.06
N ILE A 193 6.78 27.68 6.69
CA ILE A 193 8.06 27.51 5.99
C ILE A 193 8.01 26.30 5.04
N ILE A 194 7.45 25.17 5.48
CA ILE A 194 7.41 23.94 4.68
C ILE A 194 6.56 24.13 3.43
N TRP A 195 5.32 24.61 3.58
CA TRP A 195 4.42 24.77 2.42
C TRP A 195 4.86 25.86 1.47
N THR A 196 5.43 26.96 1.98
CA THR A 196 6.04 27.97 1.11
C THR A 196 7.24 27.40 0.35
N THR A 197 8.09 26.61 1.01
CA THR A 197 9.23 25.94 0.36
C THR A 197 8.76 24.99 -0.75
N ILE A 198 7.74 24.17 -0.48
CA ILE A 198 7.14 23.26 -1.48
C ILE A 198 6.63 24.06 -2.69
N TYR A 199 5.85 25.10 -2.45
CA TYR A 199 5.33 25.97 -3.51
C TYR A 199 6.45 26.59 -4.36
N PHE A 200 7.48 27.15 -3.72
CA PHE A 200 8.61 27.76 -4.42
C PHE A 200 9.41 26.75 -5.25
N LEU A 201 9.65 25.54 -4.72
CA LEU A 201 10.37 24.50 -5.44
C LEU A 201 9.61 24.03 -6.68
N LEU A 202 8.29 23.87 -6.59
CA LEU A 202 7.47 23.42 -7.72
C LEU A 202 7.39 24.46 -8.84
N ILE A 203 7.36 25.76 -8.51
CA ILE A 203 7.21 26.83 -9.51
C ILE A 203 8.52 27.32 -10.08
N LYS A 204 9.57 27.48 -9.26
CA LYS A 204 10.86 27.99 -9.76
C LYS A 204 11.71 26.92 -10.43
N CYS A 205 11.53 25.65 -10.07
CA CYS A 205 12.34 24.55 -10.59
C CYS A 205 11.53 23.47 -11.34
N PRO A 206 10.54 23.79 -12.20
CA PRO A 206 9.69 22.77 -12.82
C PRO A 206 10.50 21.83 -13.75
N ASN A 207 11.45 22.38 -14.50
CA ASN A 207 12.30 21.61 -15.42
C ASN A 207 13.45 20.87 -14.73
N ASN A 208 13.77 21.25 -13.48
CA ASN A 208 14.87 20.69 -12.71
C ASN A 208 14.39 19.88 -11.49
N ILE A 209 13.08 19.68 -11.36
CA ILE A 209 12.48 19.03 -10.20
C ILE A 209 13.09 17.63 -9.97
N GLY A 210 13.41 16.89 -11.04
CA GLY A 210 14.08 15.60 -10.94
C GLY A 210 15.47 15.67 -10.33
N THR A 211 16.24 16.69 -10.68
CA THR A 211 17.57 16.90 -10.05
C THR A 211 17.46 17.30 -8.59
N VAL A 212 16.46 18.12 -8.24
CA VAL A 212 16.21 18.53 -6.86
C VAL A 212 15.81 17.32 -6.03
N ILE A 213 14.77 16.60 -6.45
CA ILE A 213 14.26 15.41 -5.79
C ILE A 213 15.37 14.35 -5.64
N SER A 214 16.10 14.05 -6.72
CA SER A 214 17.16 13.04 -6.68
C SER A 214 18.33 13.45 -5.79
N ARG A 215 18.88 14.66 -5.97
CA ARG A 215 20.09 15.06 -5.26
C ARG A 215 19.80 15.45 -3.81
N LEU A 216 18.84 16.35 -3.61
CA LEU A 216 18.53 16.94 -2.31
C LEU A 216 17.74 15.97 -1.42
N CYS A 217 16.78 15.23 -1.95
CA CYS A 217 15.88 14.41 -1.13
C CYS A 217 16.28 12.93 -1.07
N VAL A 218 17.12 12.42 -1.99
CA VAL A 218 17.62 11.02 -1.94
C VAL A 218 19.11 10.96 -1.63
N THR A 219 19.97 11.53 -2.48
CA THR A 219 21.43 11.32 -2.32
C THR A 219 22.00 11.97 -1.06
N VAL A 220 21.56 13.19 -0.71
CA VAL A 220 22.02 13.88 0.49
C VAL A 220 21.59 13.12 1.75
N PRO A 221 20.31 12.75 1.96
CA PRO A 221 19.90 11.97 3.12
C PRO A 221 20.61 10.63 3.23
N CYS A 222 20.76 9.89 2.13
CA CYS A 222 21.52 8.64 2.14
C CYS A 222 22.97 8.83 2.63
N ALA A 223 23.64 9.88 2.14
CA ALA A 223 24.99 10.21 2.59
C ALA A 223 25.03 10.62 4.08
N LEU A 224 24.03 11.39 4.54
CA LEU A 224 23.90 11.80 5.94
C LEU A 224 23.64 10.59 6.86
N TYR A 225 22.76 9.66 6.50
CA TYR A 225 22.54 8.42 7.27
C TYR A 225 23.80 7.56 7.34
N LEU A 226 24.53 7.40 6.24
CA LEU A 226 25.81 6.67 6.24
C LEU A 226 26.83 7.33 7.16
N LEU A 227 26.98 8.64 7.07
CA LEU A 227 27.88 9.40 7.94
C LEU A 227 27.47 9.31 9.41
N LEU A 228 26.16 9.38 9.70
CA LEU A 228 25.61 9.21 11.04
C LEU A 228 25.96 7.85 11.63
N ILE A 229 25.73 6.77 10.88
CA ILE A 229 26.01 5.40 11.33
C ILE A 229 27.50 5.22 11.60
N ILE A 230 28.36 5.63 10.67
CA ILE A 230 29.83 5.55 10.83
C ILE A 230 30.28 6.35 12.07
N GLY A 231 29.76 7.57 12.23
CA GLY A 231 30.10 8.44 13.35
C GLY A 231 29.64 7.90 14.71
N MET A 232 28.44 7.33 14.76
CA MET A 232 27.89 6.74 15.99
C MET A 232 28.48 5.38 16.34
N SER A 233 28.91 4.59 15.34
CA SER A 233 29.72 3.38 15.57
C SER A 233 31.01 3.67 16.35
N VAL A 234 31.58 4.87 16.21
CA VAL A 234 32.80 5.28 16.95
C VAL A 234 32.46 5.96 18.27
N SER A 235 31.32 6.66 18.36
CA SER A 235 31.00 7.55 19.49
C SER A 235 30.06 6.98 20.54
N GLY A 236 29.39 5.85 20.30
CA GLY A 236 28.51 5.27 21.33
C GLY A 236 27.62 4.07 20.97
N PHE A 237 27.61 3.56 19.74
CA PHE A 237 26.76 2.38 19.43
C PHE A 237 27.19 1.13 20.18
N HIS A 238 26.18 0.46 20.76
CA HIS A 238 26.33 -0.85 21.35
C HIS A 238 25.19 -1.72 20.84
N PHE A 239 25.51 -2.82 20.18
CA PHE A 239 24.54 -3.85 19.86
C PHE A 239 24.47 -4.79 21.06
N GLY A 240 23.56 -4.51 21.99
CA GLY A 240 23.44 -5.23 23.26
C GLY A 240 22.96 -6.67 23.11
N GLY A 241 23.28 -7.52 24.09
CA GLY A 241 22.85 -8.94 24.16
C GLY A 241 21.53 -9.19 24.89
N LYS A 242 20.86 -8.14 25.39
CA LYS A 242 19.52 -8.20 26.00
C LYS A 242 18.53 -7.59 25.01
N ASN A 243 17.77 -8.45 24.32
CA ASN A 243 16.91 -8.08 23.20
C ASN A 243 15.54 -7.49 23.57
N ASP A 244 15.26 -7.23 24.86
CA ASP A 244 13.87 -7.00 25.32
C ASP A 244 13.62 -5.55 25.78
N MET A 245 14.12 -4.54 25.06
CA MET A 245 13.63 -3.16 25.23
C MET A 245 12.22 -3.00 24.68
N GLU A 246 11.92 -3.69 23.58
CA GLU A 246 10.59 -3.67 22.97
C GLU A 246 9.65 -4.61 23.75
N LYS A 247 8.63 -4.05 24.41
CA LYS A 247 7.60 -4.84 25.11
C LYS A 247 6.35 -4.98 24.26
N GLU A 248 5.80 -6.20 24.22
CA GLU A 248 4.50 -6.46 23.60
C GLU A 248 3.35 -6.00 24.50
N ILE A 249 2.35 -5.36 23.90
CA ILE A 249 1.09 -5.06 24.57
C ILE A 249 0.26 -6.35 24.64
N THR A 250 -0.16 -6.74 25.83
CA THR A 250 -0.98 -7.94 26.02
C THR A 250 -2.33 -7.82 25.30
N GLN A 251 -2.83 -8.93 24.76
CA GLN A 251 -4.09 -8.98 23.99
C GLN A 251 -5.28 -8.40 24.76
N GLN A 252 -5.39 -8.68 26.07
CA GLN A 252 -6.46 -8.14 26.90
C GLN A 252 -6.45 -6.61 26.96
N LYS A 253 -5.28 -5.98 27.09
CA LYS A 253 -5.18 -4.51 27.17
C LYS A 253 -5.57 -3.84 25.86
N ARG A 254 -5.27 -4.48 24.73
CA ARG A 254 -5.66 -4.02 23.39
C ARG A 254 -7.17 -4.16 23.16
N ASP A 255 -7.73 -5.28 23.63
CA ASP A 255 -9.17 -5.52 23.56
C ASP A 255 -9.96 -4.48 24.38
N ASP A 256 -9.42 -4.07 25.52
CA ASP A 256 -10.06 -3.14 26.45
C ASP A 256 -9.94 -1.67 25.98
N ASP A 257 -8.78 -1.24 25.45
CA ASP A 257 -8.54 0.11 24.93
C ASP A 257 -7.66 0.06 23.66
N PRO A 258 -8.21 0.17 22.43
CA PRO A 258 -7.40 0.21 21.21
C PRO A 258 -6.61 1.53 21.10
N PHE A 259 -5.31 1.44 20.79
CA PHE A 259 -4.36 2.56 20.92
C PHE A 259 -3.94 3.19 19.59
N ASP A 260 -3.31 2.39 18.72
CA ASP A 260 -2.94 2.75 17.35
C ASP A 260 -2.96 1.49 16.49
N TYR A 261 -3.43 1.61 15.24
CA TYR A 261 -3.58 0.47 14.32
C TYR A 261 -2.31 -0.38 14.21
N TRP A 262 -1.12 0.24 14.19
CA TRP A 262 0.14 -0.50 14.06
C TRP A 262 0.64 -1.07 15.39
N ALA A 263 0.19 -0.55 16.54
CA ALA A 263 0.38 -1.16 17.85
C ALA A 263 -0.47 -2.44 18.00
N ASP A 264 -1.62 -2.43 17.33
CA ASP A 264 -2.62 -3.46 17.48
C ASP A 264 -2.35 -4.69 16.60
N ILE A 265 -1.33 -4.63 15.74
CA ILE A 265 -0.91 -5.73 14.86
C ILE A 265 0.50 -6.19 15.24
N ARG A 266 0.72 -7.51 15.32
CA ARG A 266 1.94 -8.08 15.90
C ARG A 266 2.85 -8.82 14.94
N GLY A 267 4.05 -9.07 15.44
CA GLY A 267 4.96 -10.06 14.90
C GLY A 267 5.32 -9.85 13.44
N PHE A 268 5.50 -10.97 12.74
CA PHE A 268 5.81 -10.97 11.33
C PHE A 268 4.60 -10.55 10.47
N TYR A 269 3.38 -10.64 11.00
CA TYR A 269 2.17 -10.20 10.31
C TYR A 269 2.16 -8.69 10.04
N ARG A 270 2.46 -7.86 11.05
CA ARG A 270 2.62 -6.40 10.89
C ARG A 270 3.61 -6.06 9.77
N THR A 271 4.75 -6.74 9.79
CA THR A 271 5.85 -6.54 8.84
C THR A 271 5.42 -6.91 7.42
N SER A 272 4.64 -7.98 7.28
CA SER A 272 4.09 -8.41 6.00
C SER A 272 3.19 -7.34 5.38
N ILE A 273 2.33 -6.70 6.17
CA ILE A 273 1.45 -5.61 5.70
C ILE A 273 2.28 -4.39 5.30
N LEU A 274 3.27 -4.01 6.13
CA LEU A 274 4.18 -2.91 5.83
C LEU A 274 4.97 -3.14 4.54
N THR A 275 5.35 -4.39 4.22
CA THR A 275 6.02 -4.68 2.95
C THR A 275 5.15 -4.38 1.73
N VAL A 276 3.83 -4.59 1.85
CA VAL A 276 2.87 -4.26 0.79
C VAL A 276 2.82 -2.75 0.57
N ASP A 277 2.64 -1.97 1.63
CA ASP A 277 2.56 -0.51 1.53
C ASP A 277 3.88 0.15 1.13
N TYR A 278 5.00 -0.36 1.65
CA TYR A 278 6.33 0.15 1.32
C TYR A 278 6.73 -0.17 -0.12
N SER A 279 6.24 -1.26 -0.72
CA SER A 279 6.51 -1.55 -2.14
C SER A 279 6.02 -0.45 -3.09
N GLY A 280 5.02 0.34 -2.66
CA GLY A 280 4.35 1.32 -3.52
C GLY A 280 3.57 0.69 -4.68
N ALA A 281 3.55 -0.64 -4.81
CA ALA A 281 2.74 -1.33 -5.80
C ALA A 281 1.25 -1.07 -5.55
N PHE A 282 0.48 -0.90 -6.63
CA PHE A 282 -0.95 -0.59 -6.58
C PHE A 282 -1.33 0.70 -5.82
N SER A 283 -0.36 1.59 -5.52
CA SER A 283 -0.62 2.92 -4.94
C SER A 283 -0.79 4.02 -6.00
N GLY A 284 -0.52 3.71 -7.27
CA GLY A 284 -0.45 4.69 -8.37
C GLY A 284 0.88 5.44 -8.48
N ILE A 285 1.70 5.47 -7.43
CA ILE A 285 2.98 6.21 -7.40
C ILE A 285 3.95 5.72 -8.47
N LEU A 286 4.03 4.41 -8.70
CA LEU A 286 4.88 3.82 -9.73
C LEU A 286 4.42 4.16 -11.16
N LEU A 287 3.10 4.27 -11.38
CA LEU A 287 2.53 4.77 -12.65
C LEU A 287 2.87 6.24 -12.84
N PHE A 288 2.75 7.05 -11.79
CA PHE A 288 3.15 8.44 -11.83
C PHE A 288 4.66 8.62 -12.12
N ALA A 289 5.52 7.84 -11.47
CA ALA A 289 6.96 7.89 -11.66
C ALA A 289 7.39 7.59 -13.11
N THR A 290 6.65 6.72 -13.80
CA THR A 290 6.88 6.37 -15.21
C THR A 290 6.21 7.32 -16.20
N SER A 291 5.07 7.94 -15.82
CA SER A 291 4.31 8.86 -16.69
C SER A 291 5.06 10.09 -17.17
N ARG A 292 6.07 10.56 -16.41
CA ARG A 292 6.86 11.75 -16.76
C ARG A 292 8.17 11.45 -17.46
N LEU A 293 8.43 10.18 -17.78
CA LEU A 293 9.57 9.81 -18.61
C LEU A 293 9.30 10.27 -20.05
N ARG A 294 10.36 10.71 -20.75
CA ARG A 294 10.22 11.12 -22.15
C ARG A 294 9.73 9.93 -23.00
N PRO A 295 8.87 10.16 -24.00
CA PRO A 295 8.49 9.11 -24.95
C PRO A 295 9.75 8.48 -25.57
N GLY A 296 9.88 7.16 -25.47
CA GLY A 296 11.05 6.41 -25.93
C GLY A 296 12.20 6.28 -24.93
N ALA A 297 12.08 6.82 -23.71
CA ALA A 297 13.00 6.53 -22.61
C ALA A 297 12.92 5.03 -22.23
N LYS A 298 14.02 4.49 -21.68
CA LYS A 298 14.04 3.11 -21.19
C LYS A 298 13.08 2.97 -20.02
N SER A 299 12.31 1.88 -20.00
CA SER A 299 11.47 1.53 -18.86
C SER A 299 12.32 1.37 -17.59
N LEU A 300 11.83 1.85 -16.45
CA LEU A 300 12.48 1.64 -15.17
C LEU A 300 12.56 0.14 -14.85
N ASN A 301 13.72 -0.32 -14.41
CA ASN A 301 13.96 -1.70 -14.04
C ASN A 301 13.71 -1.96 -12.54
N ALA A 302 12.80 -2.90 -12.23
CA ALA A 302 12.49 -3.33 -10.86
C ALA A 302 13.70 -3.96 -10.15
N LEU A 303 14.57 -4.69 -10.88
CA LEU A 303 15.80 -5.30 -10.32
C LEU A 303 16.78 -4.27 -9.75
N MET A 304 16.66 -3.02 -10.18
CA MET A 304 17.47 -1.93 -9.65
C MET A 304 16.72 -1.14 -8.59
N LEU A 305 15.42 -0.88 -8.79
CA LEU A 305 14.59 -0.13 -7.85
C LEU A 305 14.46 -0.84 -6.49
N VAL A 306 14.20 -2.15 -6.47
CA VAL A 306 13.95 -2.89 -5.22
C VAL A 306 15.17 -2.84 -4.27
N PRO A 307 16.41 -3.11 -4.72
CA PRO A 307 17.59 -2.90 -3.86
C PRO A 307 17.77 -1.46 -3.38
N LEU A 308 17.49 -0.47 -4.24
CA LEU A 308 17.53 0.95 -3.86
C LEU A 308 16.50 1.28 -2.76
N MET A 309 15.30 0.71 -2.84
CA MET A 309 14.27 0.86 -1.81
C MET A 309 14.69 0.25 -0.47
N MET A 310 15.50 -0.81 -0.46
CA MET A 310 15.93 -1.45 0.77
C MET A 310 17.03 -0.68 1.52
N LEU A 311 17.78 0.19 0.83
CA LEU A 311 18.96 0.85 1.39
C LEU A 311 18.63 1.69 2.63
N VAL A 312 17.69 2.65 2.53
CA VAL A 312 17.40 3.55 3.65
C VAL A 312 16.76 2.85 4.85
N PRO A 313 15.74 1.98 4.69
CA PRO A 313 15.19 1.23 5.82
C PRO A 313 16.24 0.36 6.53
N VAL A 314 17.17 -0.28 5.80
CA VAL A 314 18.26 -1.04 6.43
C VAL A 314 19.17 -0.13 7.25
N LEU A 315 19.54 1.04 6.74
CA LEU A 315 20.33 2.02 7.49
C LEU A 315 19.58 2.45 8.77
N LEU A 316 18.27 2.69 8.68
CA LEU A 316 17.43 3.03 9.83
C LEU A 316 17.30 1.88 10.83
N THR A 317 17.22 0.62 10.38
CA THR A 317 17.22 -0.55 11.28
C THR A 317 18.55 -0.64 12.04
N ILE A 318 19.69 -0.47 11.37
CA ILE A 318 21.01 -0.47 12.00
C ILE A 318 21.11 0.65 13.06
N LEU A 319 20.68 1.86 12.69
CA LEU A 319 20.65 3.02 13.57
C LEU A 319 19.79 2.76 14.81
N ARG A 320 18.57 2.27 14.60
CA ARG A 320 17.63 1.91 15.68
C ARG A 320 18.25 0.89 16.62
N SER A 321 18.67 -0.26 16.11
CA SER A 321 19.18 -1.35 16.94
C SER A 321 20.47 -0.97 17.70
N GLY A 322 21.33 -0.14 17.10
CA GLY A 322 22.52 0.38 17.77
C GLY A 322 22.20 1.37 18.89
N CYS A 323 21.14 2.17 18.73
CA CYS A 323 20.66 3.08 19.78
C CYS A 323 19.89 2.36 20.89
N GLU A 324 19.07 1.37 20.55
CA GLU A 324 18.39 0.51 21.53
C GLU A 324 19.43 -0.16 22.44
N GLY A 325 20.43 -0.82 21.88
CA GLY A 325 21.45 -1.47 22.71
C GLY A 325 22.26 -0.48 23.58
N HIS A 326 22.55 0.73 23.09
CA HIS A 326 23.19 1.78 23.89
C HIS A 326 22.31 2.25 25.07
N VAL A 327 21.03 2.54 24.81
CA VAL A 327 20.09 3.00 25.84
C VAL A 327 19.81 1.88 26.85
N ALA A 328 19.72 0.62 26.42
CA ALA A 328 19.54 -0.54 27.30
C ALA A 328 20.68 -0.72 28.31
N GLU A 329 21.91 -0.37 27.93
CA GLU A 329 23.07 -0.44 28.81
C GLU A 329 23.06 0.66 29.88
N LEU A 330 22.60 1.86 29.51
CA LEU A 330 22.51 3.00 30.42
C LEU A 330 21.31 2.91 31.36
N GLN A 331 20.16 2.47 30.84
CA GLN A 331 18.90 2.38 31.58
C GLN A 331 18.15 1.09 31.21
N PRO A 332 18.38 -0.03 31.92
CA PRO A 332 17.72 -1.31 31.61
C PRO A 332 16.22 -1.32 31.89
N ALA A 333 15.71 -0.33 32.63
CA ALA A 333 14.28 -0.16 32.88
C ALA A 333 13.56 0.60 31.75
N TYR A 334 14.30 1.22 30.81
CA TYR A 334 13.71 1.94 29.68
C TYR A 334 13.12 0.94 28.69
N THR A 335 11.83 1.10 28.38
CA THR A 335 11.10 0.17 27.51
C THR A 335 10.31 0.95 26.47
N ILE A 336 10.26 0.38 25.27
CA ILE A 336 9.58 0.96 24.11
C ILE A 336 8.46 0.01 23.71
N TYR A 337 7.36 0.58 23.23
CA TYR A 337 6.27 -0.19 22.64
C TYR A 337 6.30 0.02 21.14
N ALA A 338 6.42 -1.06 20.36
CA ALA A 338 6.38 -0.93 18.91
C ALA A 338 4.97 -0.56 18.46
N SER A 339 4.75 0.71 18.20
CA SER A 339 3.54 1.18 17.53
C SER A 339 3.89 2.12 16.39
N THR A 340 4.59 3.21 16.68
CA THR A 340 4.70 4.32 15.75
C THR A 340 6.14 4.78 15.59
N ASP A 341 6.52 5.16 14.38
CA ASP A 341 7.83 5.75 14.11
C ASP A 341 8.13 6.98 14.97
N GLU A 342 7.11 7.76 15.35
CA GLU A 342 7.31 8.92 16.21
C GLU A 342 7.91 8.58 17.58
N ILE A 343 7.79 7.33 18.03
CA ILE A 343 8.42 6.86 19.28
C ILE A 343 9.92 6.66 19.09
N ILE A 344 10.34 6.15 17.94
CA ILE A 344 11.78 6.10 17.66
C ILE A 344 12.31 7.51 17.44
N SER A 345 11.63 8.27 16.58
CA SER A 345 12.11 9.56 16.07
C SER A 345 12.12 10.66 17.13
N PHE A 346 11.20 10.65 18.10
CA PHE A 346 11.04 11.74 19.08
C PHE A 346 11.23 11.34 20.54
N ASP A 347 11.49 10.06 20.82
CA ASP A 347 11.77 9.56 22.17
C ASP A 347 13.12 8.81 22.23
N LEU A 348 13.24 7.62 21.62
CA LEU A 348 14.47 6.83 21.69
C LEU A 348 15.71 7.54 21.11
N LEU A 349 15.62 8.03 19.87
CA LEU A 349 16.77 8.61 19.17
C LEU A 349 17.28 9.91 19.83
N PRO A 350 16.43 10.87 20.23
CA PRO A 350 16.85 12.00 21.05
C PRO A 350 17.68 11.61 22.27
N VAL A 351 17.21 10.63 23.04
CA VAL A 351 17.88 10.16 24.25
C VAL A 351 19.23 9.54 23.89
N CYS A 352 19.26 8.66 22.89
CA CYS A 352 20.48 8.06 22.37
C CYS A 352 21.52 9.11 21.93
N PHE A 353 21.09 10.15 21.20
CA PHE A 353 21.99 11.22 20.79
C PHE A 353 22.47 12.03 21.98
N ALA A 354 21.60 12.37 22.92
CA ALA A 354 21.94 13.17 24.09
C ALA A 354 22.96 12.50 25.01
N THR A 355 22.94 11.16 25.11
CA THR A 355 23.90 10.39 25.91
C THR A 355 25.19 10.04 25.15
N SER A 356 25.18 10.17 23.82
CA SER A 356 26.33 9.88 22.97
C SER A 356 27.33 11.05 22.92
N ARG A 357 28.60 10.73 22.69
CA ARG A 357 29.63 11.77 22.49
C ARG A 357 29.33 12.56 21.22
N ILE A 358 29.38 13.90 21.32
CA ILE A 358 29.09 14.80 20.19
C ILE A 358 27.62 14.68 19.71
N GLY A 359 26.72 14.29 20.63
CA GLY A 359 25.29 14.10 20.44
C GLY A 359 24.54 15.12 19.56
N PRO A 360 24.68 16.44 19.82
CA PRO A 360 23.95 17.45 19.04
C PRO A 360 24.24 17.40 17.53
N ILE A 361 25.47 17.07 17.12
CA ILE A 361 25.81 16.95 15.70
C ILE A 361 25.08 15.76 15.08
N TRP A 362 25.03 14.62 15.77
CA TRP A 362 24.31 13.43 15.31
C TRP A 362 22.81 13.71 15.17
N ALA A 363 22.22 14.43 16.13
CA ALA A 363 20.82 14.84 16.06
C ALA A 363 20.55 15.77 14.87
N ILE A 364 21.40 16.78 14.62
CA ILE A 364 21.26 17.66 13.44
C ILE A 364 21.31 16.86 12.14
N ILE A 365 22.27 15.94 12.03
CA ILE A 365 22.46 15.12 10.82
C ILE A 365 21.25 14.19 10.60
N TYR A 366 20.77 13.56 11.68
CA TYR A 366 19.59 12.70 11.64
C TYR A 366 18.33 13.47 11.23
N TYR A 367 17.98 14.56 11.94
CA TYR A 367 16.75 15.30 11.65
C TYR A 367 16.80 16.01 10.29
N ALA A 368 17.98 16.41 9.81
CA ALA A 368 18.14 16.91 8.45
C ALA A 368 17.88 15.83 7.41
N ALA A 369 18.45 14.64 7.58
CA ALA A 369 18.23 13.50 6.68
C ALA A 369 16.75 13.06 6.69
N GLN A 370 16.18 12.95 7.88
CA GLN A 370 14.78 12.55 8.10
C GLN A 370 13.82 13.55 7.47
N PHE A 371 14.00 14.84 7.71
CA PHE A 371 13.18 15.91 7.13
C PHE A 371 13.21 15.88 5.60
N LEU A 372 14.38 15.70 4.99
CA LEU A 372 14.53 15.71 3.53
C LEU A 372 13.96 14.44 2.87
N TYR A 373 14.24 13.25 3.43
CA TYR A 373 13.86 11.96 2.82
C TYR A 373 12.44 11.52 3.16
N THR A 374 12.02 11.63 4.42
CA THR A 374 10.72 11.10 4.88
C THR A 374 9.59 12.12 4.85
N SER A 375 9.90 13.43 4.73
CA SER A 375 8.89 14.48 4.81
C SER A 375 8.86 15.38 3.55
N LEU A 376 9.87 16.22 3.34
CA LEU A 376 9.87 17.21 2.25
C LEU A 376 9.82 16.57 0.85
N GLY A 377 10.66 15.56 0.60
CA GLY A 377 10.69 14.83 -0.67
C GLY A 377 9.35 14.16 -1.03
N PRO A 378 8.76 13.36 -0.13
CA PRO A 378 7.45 12.74 -0.34
C PRO A 378 6.34 13.78 -0.56
N MET A 379 6.31 14.86 0.21
CA MET A 379 5.32 15.93 0.02
C MET A 379 5.43 16.58 -1.37
N LEU A 380 6.64 16.81 -1.90
CA LEU A 380 6.84 17.31 -3.27
C LEU A 380 6.30 16.33 -4.32
N VAL A 381 6.52 15.02 -4.11
CA VAL A 381 6.00 13.96 -4.98
C VAL A 381 4.47 13.91 -4.92
N PHE A 382 3.87 13.96 -3.73
CA PHE A 382 2.42 13.89 -3.54
C PHE A 382 1.69 15.09 -4.14
N VAL A 383 2.19 16.32 -3.96
CA VAL A 383 1.61 17.51 -4.60
C VAL A 383 1.72 17.41 -6.13
N SER A 384 2.86 16.93 -6.64
CA SER A 384 3.06 16.73 -8.08
C SER A 384 2.15 15.64 -8.64
N PHE A 385 1.91 14.58 -7.87
CA PHE A 385 0.99 13.49 -8.21
C PHE A 385 -0.44 14.01 -8.33
N ILE A 386 -0.94 14.74 -7.32
CA ILE A 386 -2.29 15.30 -7.33
C ILE A 386 -2.46 16.24 -8.53
N TYR A 387 -1.49 17.12 -8.77
CA TYR A 387 -1.49 17.98 -9.96
C TYR A 387 -1.57 17.18 -11.26
N GLN A 388 -0.80 16.09 -11.39
CA GLN A 388 -0.82 15.24 -12.57
C GLN A 388 -2.17 14.54 -12.77
N SER A 389 -2.80 14.06 -11.69
CA SER A 389 -4.13 13.45 -11.76
C SER A 389 -5.19 14.40 -12.35
N PHE A 390 -5.13 15.69 -12.01
CA PHE A 390 -6.00 16.70 -12.61
C PHE A 390 -5.65 16.99 -14.08
N VAL A 391 -4.36 17.05 -14.41
CA VAL A 391 -3.90 17.25 -15.78
C VAL A 391 -4.32 16.11 -16.71
N ASP A 392 -4.32 14.87 -16.20
CA ASP A 392 -4.67 13.67 -16.94
C ASP A 392 -6.15 13.63 -17.35
N ASP A 393 -7.06 14.13 -16.50
CA ASP A 393 -8.51 14.18 -16.81
C ASP A 393 -8.92 15.52 -17.44
N LEU A 394 -8.23 16.61 -17.09
CA LEU A 394 -8.48 17.98 -17.59
C LEU A 394 -7.17 18.63 -18.09
N PRO A 395 -6.77 18.39 -19.35
CA PRO A 395 -5.52 18.92 -19.91
C PRO A 395 -5.38 20.45 -19.85
N THR A 396 -6.51 21.18 -19.81
CA THR A 396 -6.56 22.65 -19.69
C THR A 396 -5.86 23.18 -18.44
N VAL A 397 -5.73 22.37 -17.38
CA VAL A 397 -5.04 22.72 -16.12
C VAL A 397 -3.56 23.06 -16.36
N GLN A 398 -2.92 22.45 -17.37
CA GLN A 398 -1.52 22.71 -17.70
C GLN A 398 -1.23 24.19 -18.01
N ASN A 399 -2.20 24.90 -18.58
CA ASN A 399 -2.06 26.32 -18.95
C ASN A 399 -1.96 27.25 -17.72
N PHE A 400 -2.43 26.79 -16.55
CA PHE A 400 -2.49 27.58 -15.32
C PHE A 400 -1.73 26.91 -14.16
N ALA A 401 -0.67 26.17 -14.46
CA ALA A 401 0.06 25.36 -13.49
C ALA A 401 0.45 26.10 -12.19
N PRO A 402 1.01 27.34 -12.22
CA PRO A 402 1.40 28.04 -10.98
C PRO A 402 0.22 28.37 -10.06
N VAL A 403 -0.93 28.73 -10.65
CA VAL A 403 -2.16 29.03 -9.91
C VAL A 403 -2.75 27.75 -9.32
N PHE A 404 -2.72 26.65 -10.10
CA PHE A 404 -3.23 25.37 -9.62
C PHE A 404 -2.37 24.78 -8.49
N PHE A 405 -1.04 24.91 -8.56
CA PHE A 405 -0.18 24.55 -7.43
C PHE A 405 -0.46 25.39 -6.19
N ALA A 406 -0.73 26.70 -6.33
CA ALA A 406 -1.11 27.55 -5.20
C ALA A 406 -2.43 27.07 -4.57
N LEU A 407 -3.40 26.67 -5.39
CA LEU A 407 -4.68 26.12 -4.93
C LEU A 407 -4.48 24.82 -4.16
N ILE A 408 -3.72 23.87 -4.70
CA ILE A 408 -3.43 22.60 -4.01
C ILE A 408 -2.75 22.88 -2.67
N VAL A 409 -1.68 23.67 -2.66
CA VAL A 409 -0.95 24.00 -1.42
C VAL A 409 -1.86 24.64 -0.40
N THR A 410 -2.70 25.59 -0.79
CA THR A 410 -3.65 26.26 0.13
C THR A 410 -4.70 25.29 0.65
N PHE A 411 -5.22 24.40 -0.21
CA PHE A 411 -6.23 23.41 0.14
C PHE A 411 -5.74 22.41 1.20
N PHE A 412 -4.45 22.07 1.21
CA PHE A 412 -3.87 21.23 2.27
C PHE A 412 -3.34 22.03 3.46
N ALA A 413 -2.75 23.20 3.23
CA ALA A 413 -2.12 23.98 4.29
C ALA A 413 -3.10 24.64 5.27
N VAL A 414 -4.33 24.96 4.82
CA VAL A 414 -5.35 25.56 5.70
C VAL A 414 -5.97 24.51 6.63
N PRO A 415 -6.47 23.35 6.15
CA PRO A 415 -7.00 22.33 7.05
C PRO A 415 -5.94 21.72 7.96
N SER A 416 -4.67 21.63 7.52
CA SER A 416 -3.61 21.02 8.34
C SER A 416 -3.32 21.79 9.62
N VAL A 417 -3.82 23.03 9.76
CA VAL A 417 -3.82 23.77 11.04
C VAL A 417 -4.42 22.95 12.18
N LEU A 418 -5.41 22.10 11.89
CA LEU A 418 -6.01 21.20 12.87
C LEU A 418 -5.01 20.18 13.43
N LEU A 419 -4.03 19.74 12.64
CA LEU A 419 -3.00 18.80 13.09
C LEU A 419 -2.00 19.42 14.07
N TYR A 420 -1.86 20.75 14.03
CA TYR A 420 -0.92 21.51 14.86
C TYR A 420 -1.52 22.01 16.17
N MET A 421 -2.82 21.78 16.39
CA MET A 421 -3.47 22.04 17.67
C MET A 421 -3.01 21.01 18.72
N PRO A 422 -3.08 21.33 20.02
CA PRO A 422 -3.01 20.36 21.10
C PRO A 422 -3.90 19.13 20.80
N LEU A 423 -3.37 17.93 21.05
CA LEU A 423 -4.00 16.64 20.68
C LEU A 423 -4.29 16.44 19.18
N GLY A 424 -3.72 17.25 18.27
CA GLY A 424 -3.83 17.06 16.82
C GLY A 424 -3.29 15.72 16.30
N THR A 425 -2.42 15.06 17.07
CA THR A 425 -1.96 13.69 16.82
C THR A 425 -3.09 12.66 16.81
N LYS A 426 -4.24 12.94 17.45
CA LYS A 426 -5.44 12.10 17.39
C LYS A 426 -6.14 12.13 16.03
N ILE A 427 -6.00 13.22 15.28
CA ILE A 427 -6.45 13.25 13.89
C ILE A 427 -5.57 12.34 13.04
N THR A 428 -4.27 12.27 13.34
CA THR A 428 -3.38 11.31 12.68
C THR A 428 -3.76 9.86 13.00
N THR A 429 -4.12 9.54 14.23
CA THR A 429 -4.60 8.18 14.57
C THR A 429 -5.92 7.84 13.91
N LEU A 430 -6.85 8.80 13.80
CA LEU A 430 -8.08 8.64 13.01
C LEU A 430 -7.75 8.16 11.60
N PHE A 431 -6.84 8.84 10.91
CA PHE A 431 -6.44 8.42 9.57
C PHE A 431 -5.72 7.07 9.59
N ARG A 432 -4.91 6.72 10.58
CA ARG A 432 -4.29 5.38 10.66
C ARG A 432 -5.30 4.24 10.81
N TYR A 433 -6.40 4.45 11.53
CA TYR A 433 -7.48 3.46 11.67
C TYR A 433 -8.45 3.45 10.49
N THR A 434 -8.76 4.62 9.91
CA THR A 434 -9.85 4.76 8.92
C THR A 434 -9.36 4.88 7.47
N SER A 435 -8.14 5.34 7.20
CA SER A 435 -7.59 5.42 5.83
C SER A 435 -7.23 4.02 5.33
N GLN A 436 -8.15 3.38 4.60
CA GLN A 436 -8.00 2.01 4.15
C GLN A 436 -7.81 1.90 2.64
N SER A 437 -6.64 1.40 2.20
CA SER A 437 -6.32 1.22 0.77
C SER A 437 -6.44 -0.22 0.27
N SER A 438 -6.73 -1.19 1.13
CA SER A 438 -6.75 -2.63 0.78
C SER A 438 -7.73 -2.97 -0.34
N ILE A 439 -8.97 -2.47 -0.28
CA ILE A 439 -9.99 -2.72 -1.32
C ILE A 439 -9.53 -2.15 -2.67
N VAL A 440 -9.03 -0.91 -2.69
CA VAL A 440 -8.57 -0.26 -3.92
C VAL A 440 -7.36 -0.98 -4.51
N GLN A 441 -6.41 -1.43 -3.67
CA GLN A 441 -5.24 -2.20 -4.11
C GLN A 441 -5.64 -3.55 -4.74
N ILE A 442 -6.59 -4.26 -4.13
CA ILE A 442 -7.15 -5.51 -4.69
C ILE A 442 -7.86 -5.22 -6.03
N LEU A 443 -8.69 -4.18 -6.11
CA LEU A 443 -9.36 -3.80 -7.37
C LEU A 443 -8.36 -3.41 -8.46
N CYS A 444 -7.29 -2.69 -8.12
CA CYS A 444 -6.22 -2.35 -9.05
C CYS A 444 -5.56 -3.61 -9.62
N TYR A 445 -5.25 -4.59 -8.76
CA TYR A 445 -4.72 -5.88 -9.18
C TYR A 445 -5.70 -6.64 -10.09
N ILE A 446 -6.99 -6.68 -9.76
CA ILE A 446 -8.02 -7.36 -10.56
C ILE A 446 -8.16 -6.71 -11.95
N VAL A 447 -8.26 -5.37 -12.01
CA VAL A 447 -8.42 -4.66 -13.28
C VAL A 447 -7.23 -4.91 -14.20
N ILE A 448 -6.02 -4.84 -13.64
CA ILE A 448 -4.79 -5.08 -14.40
C ILE A 448 -4.70 -6.55 -14.83
N TYR A 449 -4.73 -7.49 -13.88
CA TYR A 449 -4.32 -8.85 -14.14
C TYR A 449 -5.42 -9.71 -14.76
N PHE A 450 -6.69 -9.43 -14.46
CA PHE A 450 -7.83 -10.24 -14.92
C PHE A 450 -8.72 -9.53 -15.94
N ILE A 451 -9.05 -8.24 -15.74
CA ILE A 451 -9.93 -7.52 -16.69
C ILE A 451 -9.17 -7.19 -17.98
N TYR A 452 -8.00 -6.53 -17.86
CA TYR A 452 -7.14 -6.28 -19.00
C TYR A 452 -6.51 -7.58 -19.51
N GLY A 453 -6.08 -8.43 -18.57
CA GLY A 453 -5.65 -9.81 -18.81
C GLY A 453 -4.13 -9.99 -18.74
N TRP A 454 -3.67 -11.03 -18.04
CA TRP A 454 -2.22 -11.26 -17.87
C TRP A 454 -1.50 -11.61 -19.19
N GLN A 455 -2.18 -12.30 -20.12
CA GLN A 455 -1.59 -12.69 -21.41
C GLN A 455 -1.45 -11.53 -22.39
N THR A 456 -2.39 -10.59 -22.36
CA THR A 456 -2.28 -9.35 -23.13
C THR A 456 -1.10 -8.58 -22.56
N ILE A 457 -1.04 -8.33 -21.24
CA ILE A 457 0.13 -7.71 -20.59
C ILE A 457 1.45 -8.36 -21.00
N GLU A 458 1.54 -9.70 -20.97
CA GLU A 458 2.75 -10.42 -21.35
C GLU A 458 3.14 -10.16 -22.81
N SER A 459 2.17 -10.27 -23.73
CA SER A 459 2.35 -9.91 -25.15
C SER A 459 2.85 -8.47 -25.29
N ASP A 460 2.28 -7.56 -24.51
CA ASP A 460 2.55 -6.14 -24.64
C ASP A 460 3.95 -5.78 -24.19
N ILE A 461 4.36 -6.37 -23.07
CA ILE A 461 5.71 -6.27 -22.56
C ILE A 461 6.70 -6.86 -23.56
N LEU A 462 6.43 -8.04 -24.14
CA LEU A 462 7.32 -8.66 -25.13
C LEU A 462 7.48 -7.83 -26.40
N THR A 463 6.41 -7.15 -26.85
CA THR A 463 6.46 -6.32 -28.06
C THR A 463 7.19 -4.99 -27.84
N THR A 464 7.18 -4.46 -26.62
CA THR A 464 7.78 -3.16 -26.28
C THR A 464 9.18 -3.28 -25.69
N ALA A 465 9.51 -4.45 -25.13
CA ALA A 465 10.82 -4.71 -24.57
C ALA A 465 11.86 -4.98 -25.68
N ASN A 466 12.74 -4.01 -25.93
CA ASN A 466 13.94 -4.18 -26.76
C ASN A 466 14.98 -5.00 -26.00
N GLU A 467 14.77 -6.30 -25.86
CA GLU A 467 15.67 -7.16 -25.08
C GLU A 467 16.75 -7.86 -25.95
N PRO A 468 17.99 -7.96 -25.43
CA PRO A 468 19.04 -8.74 -26.09
C PRO A 468 18.69 -10.23 -26.08
N SER A 469 19.12 -10.94 -27.14
CA SER A 469 18.86 -12.37 -27.35
C SER A 469 19.54 -13.30 -26.33
N SER A 470 20.52 -12.82 -25.58
CA SER A 470 21.18 -13.56 -24.50
C SER A 470 20.87 -12.93 -23.14
N VAL A 471 20.30 -13.75 -22.26
CA VAL A 471 19.75 -13.33 -20.97
C VAL A 471 20.39 -14.16 -19.89
N SER A 472 20.85 -13.53 -18.81
CA SER A 472 21.36 -14.27 -17.65
C SER A 472 20.23 -15.06 -16.97
N LEU A 473 20.54 -16.20 -16.34
CA LEU A 473 19.55 -17.02 -15.63
C LEU A 473 18.74 -16.20 -14.61
N VAL A 474 19.40 -15.31 -13.86
CA VAL A 474 18.76 -14.44 -12.88
C VAL A 474 17.76 -13.51 -13.55
N GLN A 475 18.14 -12.89 -14.67
CA GLN A 475 17.27 -12.01 -15.43
C GLN A 475 16.12 -12.79 -16.08
N TYR A 476 16.35 -14.03 -16.54
CA TYR A 476 15.29 -14.91 -17.04
C TYR A 476 14.26 -15.23 -15.96
N LEU A 477 14.69 -15.58 -14.74
CA LEU A 477 13.80 -15.95 -13.64
C LEU A 477 13.04 -14.77 -13.02
N THR A 478 13.57 -13.55 -13.13
CA THR A 478 12.99 -12.34 -12.51
C THR A 478 12.22 -11.45 -13.47
N ARG A 479 12.20 -11.80 -14.77
CA ARG A 479 11.48 -11.04 -15.80
C ARG A 479 9.96 -11.09 -15.61
N PRO A 480 9.23 -10.05 -16.05
CA PRO A 480 7.77 -10.03 -16.05
C PRO A 480 7.10 -11.18 -16.82
N THR A 481 7.85 -11.84 -17.71
CA THR A 481 7.36 -12.97 -18.51
C THR A 481 7.88 -14.32 -17.99
N SER A 482 8.50 -14.34 -16.80
CA SER A 482 9.06 -15.57 -16.26
C SER A 482 7.98 -16.47 -15.64
N PRO A 483 8.23 -17.78 -15.55
CA PRO A 483 7.29 -18.71 -14.92
C PRO A 483 7.19 -18.47 -13.41
N VAL A 484 8.31 -18.16 -12.76
CA VAL A 484 8.36 -17.84 -11.32
C VAL A 484 7.60 -16.56 -11.04
N TYR A 485 7.77 -15.54 -11.89
CA TYR A 485 7.03 -14.29 -11.80
C TYR A 485 5.52 -14.54 -11.91
N SER A 486 5.10 -15.31 -12.91
CA SER A 486 3.68 -15.67 -13.11
C SER A 486 3.13 -16.43 -11.90
N MET A 487 3.87 -17.39 -11.37
CA MET A 487 3.47 -18.14 -10.17
C MET A 487 3.29 -17.20 -8.96
N LEU A 488 4.22 -16.28 -8.71
CA LEU A 488 4.12 -15.31 -7.61
C LEU A 488 2.94 -14.35 -7.79
N MET A 489 2.65 -13.97 -9.03
CA MET A 489 1.49 -13.14 -9.38
C MET A 489 0.15 -13.86 -9.12
N PHE A 490 0.06 -15.18 -9.35
CA PHE A 490 -1.14 -15.96 -9.03
C PHE A 490 -1.25 -16.39 -7.56
N THR A 491 -0.18 -16.28 -6.77
CA THR A 491 -0.14 -16.84 -5.40
C THR A 491 0.19 -15.79 -4.35
N LEU A 492 1.47 -15.41 -4.21
CA LEU A 492 1.97 -14.57 -3.14
C LEU A 492 1.42 -13.13 -3.19
N VAL A 493 1.39 -12.51 -4.38
CA VAL A 493 0.94 -11.11 -4.54
C VAL A 493 -0.51 -10.93 -4.09
N PRO A 494 -1.51 -11.67 -4.63
CA PRO A 494 -2.88 -11.54 -4.18
C PRO A 494 -3.06 -12.00 -2.74
N ALA A 495 -2.31 -13.02 -2.27
CA ALA A 495 -2.38 -13.45 -0.88
C ALA A 495 -2.00 -12.31 0.08
N LEU A 496 -0.91 -11.57 -0.17
CA LEU A 496 -0.50 -10.46 0.70
C LEU A 496 -1.41 -9.23 0.60
N LEU A 497 -2.02 -8.97 -0.57
CA LEU A 497 -3.07 -7.97 -0.69
C LEU A 497 -4.30 -8.34 0.16
N CYS A 498 -4.69 -9.62 0.15
CA CYS A 498 -5.76 -10.14 0.99
C CYS A 498 -5.39 -10.17 2.48
N THR A 499 -4.14 -10.47 2.84
CA THR A 499 -3.62 -10.36 4.21
C THR A 499 -3.84 -8.97 4.79
N LYS A 500 -3.57 -7.92 3.99
CA LYS A 500 -3.86 -6.55 4.41
C LYS A 500 -5.36 -6.30 4.56
N PHE A 501 -6.18 -6.87 3.68
CA PHE A 501 -7.63 -6.80 3.83
C PHE A 501 -8.12 -7.46 5.14
N THR A 502 -7.62 -8.66 5.47
CA THR A 502 -8.01 -9.37 6.71
C THR A 502 -7.57 -8.63 7.97
N ALA A 503 -6.41 -7.96 7.94
CA ALA A 503 -5.94 -7.15 9.07
C ALA A 503 -6.90 -6.00 9.44
N VAL A 504 -7.55 -5.42 8.43
CA VAL A 504 -8.38 -4.23 8.57
C VAL A 504 -9.83 -4.58 8.88
N PHE A 505 -10.35 -5.62 8.22
CA PHE A 505 -11.78 -5.93 8.25
C PHE A 505 -12.14 -7.11 9.17
N ASP A 506 -11.15 -7.76 9.79
CA ASP A 506 -11.38 -8.99 10.59
C ASP A 506 -10.46 -9.18 11.82
N LEU A 507 -9.20 -8.72 11.78
CA LEU A 507 -8.23 -9.08 12.84
C LEU A 507 -8.48 -8.37 14.18
N LEU A 508 -8.92 -7.12 14.16
CA LEU A 508 -8.90 -6.29 15.36
C LEU A 508 -10.21 -6.45 16.14
N LEU A 509 -10.11 -7.22 17.24
CA LEU A 509 -11.03 -7.22 18.40
C LEU A 509 -12.23 -8.21 18.34
N ARG A 510 -11.93 -9.49 18.08
CA ARG A 510 -12.87 -10.62 18.27
C ARG A 510 -14.13 -10.60 17.37
N GLY A 511 -14.04 -10.13 16.12
CA GLY A 511 -15.13 -10.29 15.15
C GLY A 511 -16.15 -9.14 15.08
N ASN A 512 -15.93 -7.99 15.74
CA ASN A 512 -16.80 -6.81 15.72
C ASN A 512 -16.15 -5.63 14.96
N ASP A 513 -15.85 -5.87 13.68
CA ASP A 513 -14.52 -5.56 13.12
C ASP A 513 -14.30 -4.19 12.47
N VAL A 514 -15.35 -3.44 12.09
CA VAL A 514 -15.17 -2.09 11.51
C VAL A 514 -15.74 -1.00 12.40
N LEU A 515 -16.84 -1.31 13.08
CA LEU A 515 -17.44 -0.39 14.04
C LEU A 515 -16.46 -0.03 15.14
N GLN A 516 -15.69 -1.00 15.63
CA GLN A 516 -14.69 -0.75 16.67
C GLN A 516 -13.47 0.01 16.14
N HIS A 517 -12.99 -0.26 14.91
CA HIS A 517 -11.98 0.57 14.26
C HIS A 517 -12.40 2.04 14.14
N ILE A 518 -13.65 2.25 13.72
CA ILE A 518 -14.22 3.59 13.59
C ILE A 518 -14.39 4.22 14.97
N ASP A 519 -14.91 3.49 15.95
CA ASP A 519 -15.11 4.00 17.31
C ASP A 519 -13.77 4.36 17.97
N ALA A 520 -12.73 3.52 17.82
CA ALA A 520 -11.37 3.78 18.28
C ALA A 520 -10.79 5.04 17.62
N GLY A 521 -10.88 5.12 16.29
CA GLY A 521 -10.38 6.26 15.53
C GLY A 521 -11.15 7.55 15.79
N THR A 522 -12.44 7.51 16.12
CA THR A 522 -13.32 8.69 16.25
C THR A 522 -13.70 9.05 17.69
N CYS A 523 -13.26 8.27 18.69
CA CYS A 523 -13.60 8.47 20.10
C CYS A 523 -13.31 9.90 20.60
N PHE A 524 -12.24 10.48 20.07
CA PHE A 524 -11.76 11.81 20.42
C PHE A 524 -12.65 12.96 19.91
N ILE A 525 -13.48 12.73 18.88
CA ILE A 525 -14.32 13.77 18.27
C ILE A 525 -15.46 14.11 19.23
N PRO A 526 -15.66 15.37 19.65
CA PRO A 526 -16.80 15.71 20.50
C PRO A 526 -18.13 15.48 19.76
N GLY A 527 -19.14 14.91 20.44
CA GLY A 527 -20.48 14.72 19.88
C GLY A 527 -21.09 13.34 20.12
N PRO A 528 -22.32 13.09 19.62
CA PRO A 528 -23.00 11.81 19.78
C PRO A 528 -22.36 10.71 18.91
N LEU A 529 -22.43 9.46 19.38
CA LEU A 529 -21.81 8.29 18.75
C LEU A 529 -22.18 8.14 17.26
N TRP A 530 -23.43 8.40 16.89
CA TRP A 530 -23.88 8.27 15.49
C TRP A 530 -23.16 9.25 14.55
N ALA A 531 -22.86 10.48 15.00
CA ALA A 531 -22.17 11.48 14.20
C ALA A 531 -20.69 11.13 14.03
N ARG A 532 -20.05 10.64 15.10
CA ARG A 532 -18.66 10.13 15.07
C ARG A 532 -18.52 8.98 14.07
N ARG A 533 -19.41 7.99 14.18
CA ARG A 533 -19.44 6.84 13.27
C ARG A 533 -19.67 7.26 11.83
N PHE A 534 -20.57 8.21 11.58
CA PHE A 534 -20.81 8.73 10.23
C PHE A 534 -19.53 9.33 9.60
N ILE A 535 -18.76 10.11 10.36
CA ILE A 535 -17.48 10.66 9.90
C ILE A 535 -16.48 9.52 9.60
N GLY A 536 -16.33 8.56 10.51
CA GLY A 536 -15.40 7.45 10.31
C GLY A 536 -15.76 6.56 9.12
N TYR A 537 -17.04 6.25 8.93
CA TYR A 537 -17.53 5.55 7.73
C TYR A 537 -17.27 6.35 6.45
N GLY A 538 -17.48 7.67 6.52
CA GLY A 538 -17.23 8.59 5.40
C GLY A 538 -15.77 8.55 4.94
N ILE A 539 -14.82 8.53 5.86
CA ILE A 539 -13.38 8.44 5.53
C ILE A 539 -13.04 7.02 5.03
N MET A 540 -13.44 5.98 5.76
CA MET A 540 -13.05 4.61 5.45
C MET A 540 -13.55 4.08 4.12
N PHE A 541 -14.77 4.47 3.71
CA PHE A 541 -15.36 4.07 2.44
C PHE A 541 -15.34 5.17 1.37
N ALA A 542 -14.71 6.33 1.62
CA ALA A 542 -14.52 7.36 0.58
C ALA A 542 -13.89 6.80 -0.71
N PRO A 543 -12.82 5.99 -0.67
CA PRO A 543 -12.22 5.45 -1.89
C PRO A 543 -13.17 4.54 -2.68
N THR A 544 -13.94 3.69 -2.02
CA THR A 544 -14.90 2.80 -2.68
C THR A 544 -16.09 3.58 -3.25
N LEU A 545 -16.53 4.63 -2.55
CA LEU A 545 -17.54 5.57 -3.04
C LEU A 545 -17.04 6.32 -4.29
N ILE A 546 -15.79 6.79 -4.30
CA ILE A 546 -15.19 7.44 -5.48
C ILE A 546 -15.19 6.47 -6.66
N VAL A 547 -14.75 5.23 -6.48
CA VAL A 547 -14.74 4.23 -7.56
C VAL A 547 -16.14 4.01 -8.12
N THR A 548 -17.13 3.82 -7.26
CA THR A 548 -18.52 3.54 -7.68
C THR A 548 -19.20 4.73 -8.35
N ILE A 549 -18.96 5.96 -7.88
CA ILE A 549 -19.50 7.19 -8.50
C ILE A 549 -18.93 7.38 -9.92
N PHE A 550 -17.61 7.27 -10.08
CA PHE A 550 -17.00 7.44 -11.41
C PHE A 550 -17.32 6.28 -12.36
N ALA A 551 -17.41 5.05 -11.85
CA ALA A 551 -17.85 3.90 -12.64
C ALA A 551 -19.30 4.09 -13.13
N SER A 552 -20.22 4.47 -12.24
CA SER A 552 -21.63 4.70 -12.60
C SER A 552 -21.81 5.87 -13.57
N TYR A 553 -21.06 6.97 -13.40
CA TYR A 553 -21.03 8.08 -14.34
C TYR A 553 -20.54 7.64 -15.74
N THR A 554 -19.47 6.84 -15.80
CA THR A 554 -18.93 6.32 -17.06
C THR A 554 -19.89 5.34 -17.73
N MET A 555 -20.52 4.46 -16.95
CA MET A 555 -21.59 3.59 -17.42
C MET A 555 -22.76 4.38 -18.02
N TYR A 556 -23.21 5.43 -17.34
CA TYR A 556 -24.28 6.30 -17.85
C TYR A 556 -23.90 6.95 -19.19
N ILE A 557 -22.69 7.51 -19.29
CA ILE A 557 -22.22 8.11 -20.55
C ILE A 557 -22.16 7.07 -21.66
N MET A 558 -21.51 5.93 -21.45
CA MET A 558 -21.28 4.98 -22.54
C MET A 558 -22.55 4.20 -22.91
N MET A 559 -23.32 3.74 -21.94
CA MET A 559 -24.50 2.91 -22.22
C MET A 559 -25.75 3.74 -22.52
N ALA A 560 -26.03 4.79 -21.75
CA ALA A 560 -27.26 5.57 -21.94
C ALA A 560 -27.12 6.64 -23.02
N ARG A 561 -25.98 7.37 -23.04
CA ARG A 561 -25.75 8.45 -24.00
C ARG A 561 -25.16 7.95 -25.32
N HIS A 562 -24.16 7.06 -25.27
CA HIS A 562 -23.50 6.53 -26.48
C HIS A 562 -24.04 5.17 -26.95
N LYS A 563 -25.00 4.56 -26.23
CA LYS A 563 -25.66 3.29 -26.60
C LYS A 563 -24.69 2.12 -26.83
N LEU A 564 -23.55 2.11 -26.15
CA LEU A 564 -22.57 1.02 -26.23
C LEU A 564 -22.98 -0.17 -25.33
N PRO A 565 -22.70 -1.42 -25.74
CA PRO A 565 -22.94 -2.60 -24.91
C PRO A 565 -22.02 -2.63 -23.69
N PHE A 566 -22.48 -3.28 -22.62
CA PHE A 566 -21.72 -3.40 -21.37
C PHE A 566 -20.32 -4.01 -21.56
N ARG A 567 -20.16 -4.92 -22.53
CA ARG A 567 -18.86 -5.55 -22.85
C ARG A 567 -17.79 -4.52 -23.23
N ASP A 568 -18.15 -3.39 -23.81
CA ASP A 568 -17.19 -2.36 -24.23
C ASP A 568 -16.65 -1.52 -23.06
N LEU A 569 -17.32 -1.56 -21.89
CA LEU A 569 -16.82 -0.94 -20.65
C LEU A 569 -15.63 -1.70 -20.04
N LEU A 570 -15.44 -2.96 -20.43
CA LEU A 570 -14.38 -3.85 -19.96
C LEU A 570 -13.22 -3.96 -20.95
N LYS A 571 -13.41 -3.45 -22.19
CA LYS A 571 -12.37 -3.43 -23.20
C LYS A 571 -11.47 -2.20 -23.02
N PRO A 572 -10.17 -2.31 -23.35
CA PRO A 572 -9.31 -1.15 -23.39
C PRO A 572 -9.77 -0.17 -24.47
N THR A 573 -9.55 1.12 -24.23
CA THR A 573 -9.86 2.17 -25.21
C THR A 573 -8.98 2.04 -26.46
N SER A 574 -9.44 2.55 -27.60
CA SER A 574 -8.68 2.55 -28.87
C SER A 574 -7.27 3.12 -28.76
N ASP A 575 -7.09 4.10 -27.88
CA ASP A 575 -5.83 4.83 -27.69
C ASP A 575 -4.81 4.04 -26.85
N TRP A 576 -5.23 2.93 -26.25
CA TRP A 576 -4.39 2.05 -25.42
C TRP A 576 -3.57 1.05 -26.25
N MET A 577 -3.60 1.10 -27.58
CA MET A 577 -3.18 -0.04 -28.39
C MET A 577 -1.73 0.03 -28.88
N ALA A 578 -0.81 -0.55 -28.10
CA ALA A 578 0.51 -0.93 -28.60
C ALA A 578 0.47 -2.22 -29.47
N HIS A 579 -0.65 -2.96 -29.53
CA HIS A 579 -0.76 -4.28 -30.19
C HIS A 579 -1.53 -4.30 -31.50
N THR A 580 -2.28 -3.25 -31.84
CA THR A 580 -2.98 -3.23 -33.14
C THR A 580 -2.06 -3.03 -34.34
N ALA A 581 -0.78 -2.75 -34.11
CA ALA A 581 0.22 -2.67 -35.17
C ALA A 581 1.04 -3.96 -35.35
N VAL A 582 0.88 -5.02 -34.53
CA VAL A 582 1.76 -6.19 -34.57
C VAL A 582 1.07 -7.39 -35.22
N ASN A 583 1.46 -7.65 -36.47
CA ASN A 583 1.38 -8.91 -37.21
C ASN A 583 0.59 -10.05 -36.54
N THR A 584 -0.65 -10.26 -36.98
CA THR A 584 -1.49 -11.45 -36.71
C THR A 584 -0.83 -12.78 -37.10
N THR A 585 0.30 -12.71 -37.81
CA THR A 585 1.06 -13.85 -38.37
C THR A 585 2.09 -14.45 -37.42
N ARG A 586 2.50 -13.78 -36.33
CA ARG A 586 3.40 -14.40 -35.34
C ARG A 586 2.61 -15.25 -34.35
N PRO A 587 2.99 -16.52 -34.11
CA PRO A 587 2.38 -17.32 -33.05
C PRO A 587 2.57 -16.59 -31.72
N ARG A 588 1.47 -16.39 -30.98
CA ARG A 588 1.57 -16.05 -29.56
C ARG A 588 2.36 -17.18 -28.89
N PRO A 589 3.36 -16.87 -28.05
CA PRO A 589 4.11 -17.92 -27.37
C PRO A 589 3.13 -18.81 -26.58
N HIS A 590 3.26 -20.12 -26.73
CA HIS A 590 2.42 -21.07 -25.99
C HIS A 590 2.61 -20.83 -24.49
N SER A 591 1.50 -20.78 -23.74
CA SER A 591 1.59 -20.64 -22.28
C SER A 591 2.39 -21.81 -21.69
N LEU A 592 3.26 -21.55 -20.72
CA LEU A 592 4.05 -22.61 -20.08
C LEU A 592 3.15 -23.69 -19.44
N ALA A 593 1.95 -23.31 -19.00
CA ALA A 593 0.92 -24.23 -18.51
C ALA A 593 0.47 -25.24 -19.58
N TYR A 594 0.38 -24.82 -20.85
CA TYR A 594 0.03 -25.71 -21.97
C TYR A 594 1.12 -26.78 -22.21
N GLY A 595 2.40 -26.37 -22.20
CA GLY A 595 3.53 -27.30 -22.32
C GLY A 595 3.63 -28.26 -21.12
N LEU A 596 3.42 -27.74 -19.91
CA LEU A 596 3.50 -28.52 -18.68
C LEU A 596 2.34 -29.52 -18.55
N TYR A 597 1.11 -29.12 -18.89
CA TYR A 597 -0.04 -30.01 -18.93
C TYR A 597 0.18 -31.16 -19.93
N ASN A 598 0.58 -30.87 -21.17
CA ASN A 598 0.85 -31.89 -22.18
C ASN A 598 2.00 -32.84 -21.79
N SER A 599 2.92 -32.40 -20.93
CA SER A 599 4.02 -33.24 -20.42
C SER A 599 3.63 -34.13 -19.25
N LEU A 600 2.74 -33.67 -18.36
CA LEU A 600 2.36 -34.37 -17.13
C LEU A 600 1.08 -35.20 -17.26
N PHE A 601 0.14 -34.78 -18.12
CA PHE A 601 -1.18 -35.39 -18.24
C PHE A 601 -1.46 -35.77 -19.69
N GLN A 602 -1.87 -37.02 -19.90
CA GLN A 602 -2.29 -37.56 -21.22
C GLN A 602 -3.83 -37.58 -21.38
N LEU A 603 -4.56 -36.81 -20.56
CA LEU A 603 -6.02 -36.75 -20.60
C LEU A 603 -6.51 -35.79 -21.68
N SER A 604 -7.64 -36.13 -22.33
CA SER A 604 -8.28 -35.21 -23.28
C SER A 604 -8.75 -33.94 -22.56
N TYR A 605 -8.62 -32.79 -23.23
CA TYR A 605 -9.00 -31.49 -22.67
C TYR A 605 -10.49 -31.43 -22.27
N GLU A 606 -11.38 -32.13 -22.98
CA GLU A 606 -12.80 -32.24 -22.62
C GLU A 606 -13.00 -32.95 -21.27
N THR A 607 -12.30 -34.07 -21.06
CA THR A 607 -12.38 -34.83 -19.80
C THR A 607 -11.80 -34.01 -18.64
N ALA A 608 -10.68 -33.33 -18.89
CA ALA A 608 -10.04 -32.49 -17.89
C ALA A 608 -10.90 -31.26 -17.54
N PHE A 609 -11.60 -30.67 -18.51
CA PHE A 609 -12.52 -29.56 -18.26
C PHE A 609 -13.77 -30.01 -17.47
N PHE A 610 -14.31 -31.19 -17.76
CA PHE A 610 -15.40 -31.77 -16.97
C PHE A 610 -14.95 -32.09 -15.54
N GLY A 611 -13.75 -32.68 -15.37
CA GLY A 611 -13.17 -32.94 -14.05
C GLY A 611 -12.96 -31.66 -13.23
N LEU A 612 -12.44 -30.61 -13.87
CA LEU A 612 -12.29 -29.29 -13.25
C LEU A 612 -13.64 -28.74 -12.77
N PHE A 613 -14.69 -28.82 -13.61
CA PHE A 613 -16.03 -28.39 -13.24
C PHE A 613 -16.58 -29.12 -12.01
N LEU A 614 -16.36 -30.44 -11.89
CA LEU A 614 -16.78 -31.22 -10.71
C LEU A 614 -16.04 -30.81 -9.43
N VAL A 615 -14.73 -30.58 -9.53
CA VAL A 615 -13.92 -30.12 -8.38
C VAL A 615 -14.38 -28.73 -7.92
N GLU A 616 -14.66 -27.83 -8.87
CA GLU A 616 -15.12 -26.47 -8.55
C GLU A 616 -16.55 -26.44 -8.00
N LEU A 617 -17.41 -27.39 -8.39
CA LEU A 617 -18.71 -27.58 -7.76
C LEU A 617 -18.56 -27.94 -6.26
N PHE A 618 -17.62 -28.84 -5.93
CA PHE A 618 -17.34 -29.20 -4.53
C PHE A 618 -16.86 -28.00 -3.72
N PHE A 619 -15.92 -27.21 -4.27
CA PHE A 619 -15.49 -25.97 -3.61
C PHE A 619 -16.62 -24.97 -3.43
N GLY A 620 -17.51 -24.82 -4.43
CA GLY A 620 -18.69 -23.96 -4.32
C GLY A 620 -19.62 -24.37 -3.19
N VAL A 621 -19.85 -25.68 -3.01
CA VAL A 621 -20.62 -26.22 -1.87
C VAL A 621 -19.91 -25.93 -0.55
N ALA A 622 -18.59 -26.11 -0.48
CA ALA A 622 -17.82 -25.82 0.73
C ALA A 622 -17.90 -24.34 1.14
N ILE A 623 -17.74 -23.42 0.19
CA ILE A 623 -17.84 -21.97 0.44
C ILE A 623 -19.25 -21.60 0.89
N PHE A 624 -20.29 -22.17 0.27
CA PHE A 624 -21.67 -21.99 0.68
C PHE A 624 -21.92 -22.50 2.12
N CYS A 625 -21.37 -23.66 2.49
CA CYS A 625 -21.46 -24.16 3.86
C CYS A 625 -20.78 -23.23 4.87
N VAL A 626 -19.60 -22.70 4.55
CA VAL A 626 -18.89 -21.73 5.41
C VAL A 626 -19.69 -20.43 5.56
N PHE A 627 -20.26 -19.93 4.45
CA PHE A 627 -21.17 -18.78 4.47
C PHE A 627 -22.39 -19.02 5.36
N ALA A 628 -23.05 -20.17 5.22
CA ALA A 628 -24.22 -20.54 6.00
C ALA A 628 -23.89 -20.66 7.49
N LEU A 629 -22.77 -21.31 7.84
CA LEU A 629 -22.33 -21.44 9.24
C LEU A 629 -22.06 -20.08 9.88
N ASN A 630 -21.34 -19.19 9.19
CA ASN A 630 -21.06 -17.84 9.69
C ASN A 630 -22.36 -17.02 9.87
N SER A 631 -23.23 -17.04 8.86
CA SER A 631 -24.51 -16.31 8.92
C SER A 631 -25.43 -16.83 10.01
N LEU A 632 -25.51 -18.15 10.21
CA LEU A 632 -26.31 -18.76 11.28
C LEU A 632 -25.78 -18.41 12.68
N SER A 633 -24.47 -18.31 12.87
CA SER A 633 -23.90 -17.83 14.13
C SER A 633 -24.24 -16.38 14.44
N ILE A 634 -24.28 -15.49 13.43
CA ILE A 634 -24.70 -14.08 13.61
C ILE A 634 -26.16 -13.99 14.06
N VAL A 635 -27.04 -14.82 13.47
CA VAL A 635 -28.47 -14.85 13.81
C VAL A 635 -28.74 -15.53 15.18
N GLY A 636 -27.71 -16.02 15.87
CA GLY A 636 -27.80 -16.55 17.24
C GLY A 636 -28.13 -18.04 17.32
N PHE A 637 -28.03 -18.78 16.21
CA PHE A 637 -28.20 -20.25 16.23
C PHE A 637 -26.97 -21.00 16.80
N SER A 638 -25.84 -20.33 16.95
CA SER A 638 -24.59 -20.88 17.50
C SER A 638 -23.87 -19.81 18.33
N THR A 639 -23.38 -20.16 19.53
CA THR A 639 -22.60 -19.29 20.41
C THR A 639 -21.15 -19.14 19.92
N SER A 640 -20.96 -18.80 18.65
CA SER A 640 -19.63 -18.52 18.11
C SER A 640 -19.30 -17.04 18.28
N HIS A 641 -18.31 -16.75 19.12
CA HIS A 641 -17.76 -15.40 19.30
C HIS A 641 -16.89 -14.92 18.12
N THR A 642 -16.78 -15.69 17.04
CA THR A 642 -15.88 -15.40 15.89
C THR A 642 -16.61 -15.08 14.59
N ALA A 643 -17.94 -15.01 14.63
CA ALA A 643 -18.78 -14.69 13.48
C ALA A 643 -18.87 -13.17 13.28
N ASN A 644 -18.83 -12.72 12.03
CA ASN A 644 -18.77 -11.29 11.68
C ASN A 644 -19.57 -11.00 10.40
N ASP A 645 -20.32 -9.89 10.43
CA ASP A 645 -21.09 -9.32 9.32
C ASP A 645 -20.24 -9.09 8.05
N TYR A 646 -19.01 -8.57 8.19
CA TYR A 646 -18.15 -8.33 7.03
C TYR A 646 -17.69 -9.63 6.39
N ARG A 647 -17.33 -10.62 7.20
CA ARG A 647 -16.99 -11.95 6.69
C ARG A 647 -18.20 -12.60 6.01
N ALA A 648 -19.41 -12.37 6.51
CA ALA A 648 -20.64 -12.83 5.84
C ALA A 648 -20.84 -12.13 4.48
N LEU A 649 -20.67 -10.82 4.39
CA LEU A 649 -20.75 -10.05 3.13
C LEU A 649 -19.70 -10.53 2.10
N MET A 650 -18.46 -10.74 2.55
CA MET A 650 -17.36 -11.22 1.72
C MET A 650 -17.63 -12.63 1.20
N LEU A 651 -18.02 -13.56 2.09
CA LEU A 651 -18.36 -14.92 1.71
C LEU A 651 -19.58 -14.95 0.77
N PHE A 652 -20.58 -14.11 1.01
CA PHE A 652 -21.72 -13.95 0.10
C PHE A 652 -21.29 -13.50 -1.30
N THR A 653 -20.36 -12.53 -1.37
CA THR A 653 -19.80 -12.05 -2.63
C THR A 653 -19.06 -13.18 -3.37
N PHE A 654 -18.26 -13.99 -2.67
CA PHE A 654 -17.61 -15.15 -3.28
C PHE A 654 -18.60 -16.22 -3.73
N VAL A 655 -19.63 -16.54 -2.94
CA VAL A 655 -20.68 -17.49 -3.37
C VAL A 655 -21.34 -17.03 -4.67
N LEU A 656 -21.68 -15.74 -4.80
CA LEU A 656 -22.27 -15.20 -6.02
C LEU A 656 -21.31 -15.25 -7.21
N LEU A 657 -20.06 -14.81 -7.03
CA LEU A 657 -19.06 -14.80 -8.09
C LEU A 657 -18.68 -16.22 -8.52
N HIS A 658 -18.55 -17.16 -7.59
CA HIS A 658 -18.27 -18.56 -7.86
C HIS A 658 -19.42 -19.25 -8.58
N GLY A 659 -20.66 -19.00 -8.14
CA GLY A 659 -21.86 -19.45 -8.84
C GLY A 659 -21.92 -18.92 -10.28
N TYR A 660 -21.59 -17.65 -10.47
CA TYR A 660 -21.51 -17.05 -11.80
C TYR A 660 -20.38 -17.65 -12.65
N ALA A 661 -19.21 -17.90 -12.06
CA ALA A 661 -18.09 -18.58 -12.72
C ALA A 661 -18.46 -20.00 -13.19
N LEU A 662 -19.17 -20.77 -12.36
CA LEU A 662 -19.66 -22.11 -12.73
C LEU A 662 -20.65 -22.06 -13.90
N ILE A 663 -21.55 -21.06 -13.93
CA ILE A 663 -22.46 -20.85 -15.06
C ILE A 663 -21.69 -20.56 -16.34
N GLU A 664 -20.67 -19.69 -16.29
CA GLU A 664 -19.86 -19.35 -17.46
C GLU A 664 -18.98 -20.53 -17.92
N MET A 665 -18.41 -21.31 -16.99
CA MET A 665 -17.72 -22.57 -17.32
C MET A 665 -18.64 -23.53 -18.05
N ARG A 666 -19.88 -23.72 -17.56
CA ARG A 666 -20.87 -24.61 -18.19
C ARG A 666 -21.32 -24.10 -19.55
N LYS A 667 -21.52 -22.79 -19.72
CA LYS A 667 -21.81 -22.20 -21.05
C LYS A 667 -20.66 -22.45 -22.02
N CYS A 668 -19.41 -22.29 -21.57
CA CYS A 668 -18.22 -22.56 -22.38
C CYS A 668 -18.13 -24.05 -22.82
N GLN A 669 -18.69 -24.98 -22.04
CA GLN A 669 -18.79 -26.39 -22.43
C GLN A 669 -19.90 -26.68 -23.45
N ILE A 670 -21.01 -25.92 -23.43
CA ILE A 670 -22.23 -26.22 -24.21
C ILE A 670 -22.29 -25.45 -25.54
N LYS A 671 -21.85 -24.19 -25.56
CA LYS A 671 -21.95 -23.29 -26.73
C LYS A 671 -20.58 -22.66 -27.00
N GLU A 672 -19.89 -23.22 -27.99
CA GLU A 672 -18.79 -22.62 -28.78
C GLU A 672 -17.79 -21.72 -28.03
N GLU A 673 -16.63 -22.31 -27.71
CA GLU A 673 -15.28 -21.74 -27.87
C GLU A 673 -15.09 -20.23 -27.62
N GLN A 674 -15.60 -19.67 -26.52
CA GLN A 674 -15.22 -18.32 -26.08
C GLN A 674 -14.25 -18.38 -24.88
N PRO A 675 -12.93 -18.51 -25.12
CA PRO A 675 -11.91 -18.70 -24.08
C PRO A 675 -11.83 -17.54 -23.08
N ASN A 676 -12.33 -16.36 -23.45
CA ASN A 676 -12.39 -15.20 -22.56
C ASN A 676 -13.36 -15.39 -21.40
N ARG A 677 -14.34 -16.31 -21.50
CA ARG A 677 -15.27 -16.62 -20.39
C ARG A 677 -14.58 -17.35 -19.24
N LEU A 678 -13.54 -18.13 -19.53
CA LEU A 678 -12.77 -18.86 -18.51
C LEU A 678 -11.87 -17.94 -17.66
N MET A 679 -11.64 -16.69 -18.10
CA MET A 679 -10.90 -15.68 -17.32
C MET A 679 -11.58 -15.38 -15.99
N LEU A 680 -12.92 -15.33 -15.98
CA LEU A 680 -13.69 -15.09 -14.77
C LEU A 680 -13.44 -16.18 -13.73
N TYR A 681 -13.50 -17.45 -14.14
CA TYR A 681 -13.20 -18.59 -13.27
C TYR A 681 -11.80 -18.48 -12.67
N ILE A 682 -10.78 -18.27 -13.51
CA ILE A 682 -9.38 -18.18 -13.07
C ILE A 682 -9.20 -17.03 -12.07
N GLY A 683 -9.84 -15.89 -12.32
CA GLY A 683 -9.84 -14.74 -11.41
C GLY A 683 -10.48 -15.03 -10.06
N VAL A 684 -11.69 -15.61 -10.06
CA VAL A 684 -12.43 -15.95 -8.84
C VAL A 684 -11.66 -16.98 -8.00
N ALA A 685 -11.20 -18.07 -8.61
CA ALA A 685 -10.44 -19.11 -7.91
C ALA A 685 -9.13 -18.57 -7.30
N THR A 686 -8.47 -17.62 -7.99
CA THR A 686 -7.27 -16.95 -7.47
C THR A 686 -7.59 -16.10 -6.23
N LEU A 687 -8.66 -15.30 -6.28
CA LEU A 687 -9.04 -14.43 -5.16
C LEU A 687 -9.56 -15.21 -3.95
N GLU A 688 -10.31 -16.28 -4.15
CA GLU A 688 -10.76 -17.17 -3.07
C GLU A 688 -9.56 -17.80 -2.35
N THR A 689 -8.61 -18.32 -3.12
CA THR A 689 -7.38 -18.92 -2.60
C THR A 689 -6.54 -17.88 -1.84
N ALA A 690 -6.39 -16.70 -2.42
CA ALA A 690 -5.67 -15.60 -1.82
C ALA A 690 -6.30 -15.13 -0.50
N MET A 691 -7.64 -15.03 -0.44
CA MET A 691 -8.33 -14.64 0.79
C MET A 691 -8.12 -15.68 1.89
N LEU A 692 -8.31 -16.97 1.59
CA LEU A 692 -8.07 -18.04 2.57
C LEU A 692 -6.61 -18.03 3.06
N ASN A 693 -5.65 -17.84 2.15
CA ASN A 693 -4.23 -17.72 2.51
C ASN A 693 -3.96 -16.49 3.38
N GLY A 694 -4.63 -15.36 3.13
CA GLY A 694 -4.52 -14.16 3.97
C GLY A 694 -4.98 -14.41 5.42
N TYR A 695 -6.11 -15.11 5.60
CA TYR A 695 -6.58 -15.53 6.91
C TYR A 695 -5.64 -16.51 7.60
N MET A 696 -5.16 -17.52 6.88
CA MET A 696 -4.22 -18.48 7.47
C MET A 696 -2.90 -17.81 7.83
N TRP A 697 -2.46 -16.81 7.06
CA TRP A 697 -1.25 -16.03 7.36
C TRP A 697 -1.42 -15.19 8.62
N MET A 698 -2.61 -14.60 8.82
CA MET A 698 -2.98 -13.90 10.05
C MET A 698 -2.85 -14.81 11.27
N TYR A 699 -3.48 -15.99 11.23
CA TYR A 699 -3.35 -16.97 12.31
C TYR A 699 -1.92 -17.49 12.47
N ALA A 700 -1.14 -17.55 11.40
CA ALA A 700 0.24 -18.02 11.44
C ALA A 700 1.22 -17.05 12.10
N SER A 701 0.95 -15.74 12.05
CA SER A 701 2.02 -14.73 12.23
C SER A 701 1.66 -13.51 13.08
N ASP A 702 0.41 -13.37 13.54
CA ASP A 702 0.01 -12.30 14.48
C ASP A 702 0.41 -12.63 15.93
N HIS A 703 1.69 -12.92 16.15
CA HIS A 703 2.29 -13.15 17.47
C HIS A 703 3.81 -12.96 17.44
N SER A 704 4.42 -12.76 18.60
CA SER A 704 5.85 -12.40 18.74
C SER A 704 6.83 -13.58 18.72
N TRP A 705 6.35 -14.80 19.00
CA TRP A 705 7.18 -15.99 19.27
C TRP A 705 7.48 -16.85 18.04
N GLY A 706 7.19 -16.36 16.83
CA GLY A 706 7.56 -17.01 15.57
C GLY A 706 6.41 -17.11 14.57
N ILE A 707 6.40 -18.17 13.77
CA ILE A 707 5.34 -18.47 12.80
C ILE A 707 4.78 -19.87 13.09
N ASP A 708 3.47 -19.99 13.23
CA ASP A 708 2.80 -21.25 13.52
C ASP A 708 2.77 -22.18 12.30
N ALA A 709 3.16 -23.45 12.51
CA ALA A 709 3.30 -24.43 11.44
C ALA A 709 1.96 -24.94 10.87
N ALA A 710 0.91 -25.03 11.68
CA ALA A 710 -0.37 -25.59 11.24
C ALA A 710 -1.06 -24.71 10.17
N PRO A 711 -1.24 -23.38 10.36
CA PRO A 711 -1.78 -22.53 9.32
C PRO A 711 -0.88 -22.46 8.07
N LEU A 712 0.45 -22.48 8.23
CA LEU A 712 1.38 -22.55 7.10
C LEU A 712 1.19 -23.81 6.25
N THR A 713 0.92 -24.96 6.88
CA THR A 713 0.65 -26.22 6.18
C THR A 713 -0.62 -26.12 5.35
N ILE A 714 -1.66 -25.44 5.87
CA ILE A 714 -2.90 -25.19 5.14
C ILE A 714 -2.65 -24.28 3.94
N ILE A 715 -1.86 -23.21 4.09
CA ILE A 715 -1.47 -22.33 2.97
C ILE A 715 -0.77 -23.14 1.88
N PHE A 716 0.20 -23.98 2.26
CA PHE A 716 0.95 -24.80 1.29
C PHE A 716 0.03 -25.76 0.54
N CYS A 717 -0.79 -26.55 1.25
CA CYS A 717 -1.71 -27.51 0.63
C CYS A 717 -2.75 -26.82 -0.26
N THR A 718 -3.34 -25.72 0.20
CA THR A 718 -4.36 -24.97 -0.54
C THR A 718 -3.76 -24.39 -1.82
N THR A 719 -2.61 -23.73 -1.71
CA THR A 719 -1.92 -23.13 -2.86
C THR A 719 -1.52 -24.18 -3.89
N LEU A 720 -1.13 -25.38 -3.45
CA LEU A 720 -0.80 -26.50 -4.35
C LEU A 720 -2.04 -27.05 -5.05
N ILE A 721 -3.10 -27.39 -4.31
CA ILE A 721 -4.32 -27.99 -4.87
C ILE A 721 -5.03 -27.01 -5.80
N ARG A 722 -5.30 -25.78 -5.32
CA ARG A 722 -5.95 -24.74 -6.12
C ARG A 722 -5.04 -24.26 -7.25
N GLY A 723 -3.72 -24.18 -7.03
CA GLY A 723 -2.75 -23.86 -8.06
C GLY A 723 -2.79 -24.84 -9.24
N CYS A 724 -2.90 -26.15 -8.97
CA CYS A 724 -3.11 -27.15 -10.02
C CYS A 724 -4.42 -26.94 -10.81
N CYS A 725 -5.51 -26.59 -10.14
CA CYS A 725 -6.79 -26.30 -10.78
C CYS A 725 -6.71 -25.06 -11.68
N ILE A 726 -6.06 -23.99 -11.19
CA ILE A 726 -5.83 -22.75 -11.94
C ILE A 726 -4.94 -23.03 -13.16
N LEU A 727 -3.83 -23.77 -12.99
CA LEU A 727 -2.95 -24.16 -14.09
C LEU A 727 -3.69 -24.96 -15.16
N LEU A 728 -4.55 -25.89 -14.75
CA LEU A 728 -5.40 -26.65 -15.66
C LEU A 728 -6.37 -25.74 -16.42
N GLY A 729 -7.02 -24.80 -15.73
CA GLY A 729 -7.88 -23.80 -16.36
C GLY A 729 -7.13 -22.95 -17.40
N ILE A 730 -5.91 -22.50 -17.09
CA ILE A 730 -5.07 -21.75 -18.03
C ILE A 730 -4.72 -22.61 -19.26
N ALA A 731 -4.39 -23.90 -19.06
CA ALA A 731 -4.07 -24.82 -20.14
C ALA A 731 -5.27 -25.07 -21.07
N ILE A 732 -6.47 -25.33 -20.51
CA ILE A 732 -7.72 -25.49 -21.27
C ILE A 732 -8.01 -24.22 -22.08
N ARG A 733 -7.88 -23.04 -21.46
CA ARG A 733 -8.08 -21.76 -22.15
C ARG A 733 -7.12 -21.59 -23.33
N ALA A 734 -5.84 -21.93 -23.14
CA ALA A 734 -4.84 -21.84 -24.19
C ALA A 734 -5.16 -22.78 -25.36
N HIS A 735 -5.61 -24.02 -25.07
CA HIS A 735 -6.03 -24.97 -26.09
C HIS A 735 -7.21 -24.45 -26.93
N LEU A 736 -8.24 -23.91 -26.28
CA LEU A 736 -9.40 -23.31 -26.95
C LEU A 736 -8.99 -22.12 -27.83
N LEU A 737 -8.07 -21.28 -27.38
CA LEU A 737 -7.54 -20.16 -28.19
C LEU A 737 -6.83 -20.62 -29.46
N ASP A 738 -6.11 -21.75 -29.41
CA ASP A 738 -5.41 -22.30 -30.56
C ASP A 738 -6.39 -22.89 -31.60
N GLN A 739 -7.55 -23.42 -31.16
CA GLN A 739 -8.59 -23.95 -32.04
C GLN A 739 -9.30 -22.85 -32.85
N ILE A 740 -9.51 -21.67 -32.26
CA ILE A 740 -10.24 -20.53 -32.88
C ILE A 740 -9.34 -19.73 -33.84
N ARG A 741 -8.05 -20.04 -33.94
CA ARG A 741 -7.11 -19.23 -34.71
C ARG A 741 -7.43 -19.32 -36.22
N PRO A 742 -7.72 -18.20 -36.91
CA PRO A 742 -7.96 -18.23 -38.36
C PRO A 742 -6.69 -18.70 -39.06
N THR A 743 -6.77 -19.84 -39.74
CA THR A 743 -5.63 -20.43 -40.46
C THR A 743 -5.40 -19.75 -41.82
N ARG A 744 -6.37 -18.99 -42.32
CA ARG A 744 -6.26 -18.16 -43.52
C ARG A 744 -6.65 -16.70 -43.25
N THR A 745 -6.02 -15.78 -43.96
CA THR A 745 -6.32 -14.33 -43.93
C THR A 745 -7.77 -13.99 -44.30
N ARG A 746 -8.44 -14.85 -45.06
CA ARG A 746 -9.86 -14.73 -45.44
C ARG A 746 -10.82 -15.06 -44.29
N ASP A 747 -10.42 -15.94 -43.37
CA ASP A 747 -11.27 -16.33 -42.23
C ASP A 747 -11.28 -15.23 -41.16
N ALA A 748 -10.23 -14.41 -41.11
CA ALA A 748 -10.14 -13.27 -40.20
C ALA A 748 -11.18 -12.19 -40.54
N THR A 749 -11.52 -11.98 -41.82
CA THR A 749 -12.54 -11.00 -42.24
C THR A 749 -13.96 -11.50 -41.97
N GLU A 750 -14.22 -12.81 -42.14
CA GLU A 750 -15.54 -13.42 -41.89
C GLU A 750 -15.89 -13.46 -40.37
N ILE A 751 -14.91 -13.60 -39.47
CA ILE A 751 -15.16 -13.57 -38.01
C ILE A 751 -15.56 -12.17 -37.51
N TYR A 752 -15.00 -11.10 -38.08
CA TYR A 752 -15.43 -9.74 -37.75
C TYR A 752 -16.82 -9.41 -38.30
N GLU A 753 -17.24 -10.02 -39.40
CA GLU A 753 -18.62 -9.95 -39.91
C GLU A 753 -19.59 -10.71 -38.97
N VAL A 754 -19.24 -11.87 -38.44
CA VAL A 754 -20.15 -12.63 -37.55
C VAL A 754 -20.38 -11.93 -36.19
N ASP A 755 -19.34 -11.33 -35.59
CA ASP A 755 -19.47 -10.57 -34.33
C ASP A 755 -20.24 -9.25 -34.50
N THR A 756 -20.32 -8.70 -35.72
CA THR A 756 -21.15 -7.52 -36.06
C THR A 756 -22.57 -7.91 -36.45
N VAL A 757 -22.76 -9.02 -37.17
CA VAL A 757 -24.08 -9.53 -37.59
C VAL A 757 -24.91 -10.04 -36.41
N LEU A 758 -24.30 -10.61 -35.35
CA LEU A 758 -25.03 -11.03 -34.14
C LEU A 758 -25.53 -9.86 -33.27
N ALA A 759 -25.12 -8.62 -33.56
CA ALA A 759 -25.55 -7.42 -32.83
C ALA A 759 -26.55 -6.55 -33.61
N MET A 760 -26.82 -6.86 -34.87
CA MET A 760 -27.72 -6.09 -35.74
C MET A 760 -28.86 -6.96 -36.26
N ASP A 761 -29.95 -7.04 -35.48
CA ASP A 761 -31.28 -7.23 -36.06
C ASP A 761 -31.65 -5.95 -36.81
N ALA A 762 -31.31 -5.85 -38.10
CA ALA A 762 -32.07 -5.13 -39.13
C ALA A 762 -31.32 -5.10 -40.47
N GLU A 763 -32.04 -5.53 -41.50
CA GLU A 763 -31.89 -5.24 -42.93
C GLU A 763 -31.09 -3.96 -43.26
N ASP A 764 -29.81 -4.09 -43.63
CA ASP A 764 -29.14 -3.09 -44.45
C ASP A 764 -28.00 -3.72 -45.27
N ASP A 765 -28.33 -4.23 -46.45
CA ASP A 765 -27.40 -4.77 -47.45
C ASP A 765 -26.68 -3.63 -48.19
N SER A 766 -25.78 -2.91 -47.51
CA SER A 766 -24.81 -2.05 -48.18
C SER A 766 -23.38 -2.39 -47.78
N PRO A 767 -22.46 -2.61 -48.75
CA PRO A 767 -21.09 -2.97 -48.43
C PRO A 767 -20.35 -1.74 -47.86
N ILE A 768 -20.03 -1.80 -46.57
CA ILE A 768 -19.17 -0.81 -45.91
C ILE A 768 -17.73 -1.10 -46.30
N ILE A 769 -17.20 -0.28 -47.20
CA ILE A 769 -15.78 -0.28 -47.57
C ILE A 769 -14.99 0.34 -46.39
N PHE A 770 -14.17 -0.46 -45.71
CA PHE A 770 -13.17 0.04 -44.77
C PHE A 770 -11.99 0.64 -45.56
N ASP A 771 -11.90 1.97 -45.57
CA ASP A 771 -10.74 2.68 -46.07
C ASP A 771 -9.59 2.58 -45.06
N LEU A 772 -8.62 1.73 -45.38
CA LEU A 772 -7.35 1.56 -44.68
C LEU A 772 -6.29 2.44 -45.36
N ALA A 773 -6.12 3.70 -44.95
CA ALA A 773 -4.85 4.45 -45.10
C ALA A 773 -4.90 5.86 -44.47
N ARG A 774 -3.90 6.14 -43.61
CA ARG A 774 -3.23 7.45 -43.37
C ARG A 774 -4.07 8.75 -43.44
N ALA A 775 -4.20 9.40 -42.29
CA ALA A 775 -3.88 10.82 -42.09
C ALA A 775 -3.45 11.07 -40.64
#